data_AF-A0A3D0HGQ7-F1
#
_entry.id   AF-A0A3D0HGQ7-F1
#
_cell.length_a   1.000
_cell.length_b   1.000
_cell.length_c   1.000
_cell.angle_alpha   90.00
_cell.angle_beta   90.00
_cell.angle_gamma   90.00
#
_symmetry.space_group_name_H-M   'P 1'
#
loop_
_entity.id
_entity.type
_entity.pdbx_description
1 polymer ?
#
loop_
_entity_poly.entity_id
_entity_poly.type
_entity_poly.pdbx_seq_one_letter_code
_entity_poly.pdbx_strand_id
1 'polypeptide(L)'
;MSEVDGLTPTKTGDERITYRGPIKRLLVSPEIGALIGAVVVWAFFWGNGDKFGTAGSTANFLDVAAPLGIMAVTVSLLMIGGEFDLSAGVMTGASGVTIALMAKYFTDGGISLWVCIPAAFLLAGCVGWWNGFLVNRTGLPSFIVTLGSFFIIKGANLVFSKRINSLVNVSDVDEAHGYGFFKAVLGGENKFGDMKYRDVIFLVGGLLFAVLMILGFMEQALVRRAQRSNTDFLIAIVGVAAAIFGVLTLHRTDSVNGNVLAGVVGLIGTVVAIVFYARARFDGREKLVGSLPDASKKFLAFGLLGVFVAGFAGQLFDRNEERVMLQWMPLWMRFVVAIAAGALPLAITIRSFMRGDVELRGKVIAGLIIRLPLICLVSLIGIVSLFQLTTVQAVRAVLITVAGVGAATCFYQARRAAGKLSTKWFVYIGVLMSAAFVFIAFALRADSSAPRFRGGIFTSLLLASALALATTLVEASHRSRTKADEAADQLGRRMVLLGVVVGAIALSVRLLLSDGVFRMSVFWWMFFTAVGAFVLTKTKYGNWIFAVGGNKDAARATGVPADKVKTALFMATSLMGAFVGAMILMRLNSVQAQQGDGQEFEYIIAAVVGGNLMTGGYGSVVGASLGALIMAVSKNGIPAAQWNQDGRFIFLGAVLLVAVLVNNYVRKKANEQR
;
A
#
# COMPACT_ATOMS: atom_id res chain seq x y z
N MET A 1 34.95 16.94 57.64
CA MET A 1 35.53 17.29 56.32
C MET A 1 36.03 16.00 55.70
N SER A 2 35.55 15.46 54.60
CA SER A 2 34.57 15.87 53.58
C SER A 2 34.27 14.61 52.76
N GLU A 3 33.04 14.12 52.74
CA GLU A 3 32.60 13.11 51.78
C GLU A 3 31.71 13.80 50.74
N VAL A 4 32.30 14.00 49.56
CA VAL A 4 31.61 14.32 48.32
C VAL A 4 31.16 12.99 47.75
N ASP A 5 29.88 12.65 47.90
CA ASP A 5 29.30 11.52 47.18
C ASP A 5 27.86 11.82 46.77
N GLY A 6 27.54 11.56 45.50
CA GLY A 6 26.16 11.34 45.07
C GLY A 6 25.41 12.47 44.36
N LEU A 7 26.05 13.31 43.53
CA LEU A 7 25.28 14.02 42.48
C LEU A 7 24.97 13.04 41.33
N THR A 8 23.95 12.21 41.54
CA THR A 8 23.25 11.55 40.43
C THR A 8 22.57 12.65 39.58
N PRO A 9 22.76 12.67 38.25
CA PRO A 9 22.06 13.64 37.43
C PRO A 9 20.57 13.29 37.50
N THR A 10 19.79 14.18 38.09
CA THR A 10 18.33 14.11 38.14
C THR A 10 17.80 13.80 36.74
N LYS A 11 17.22 12.61 36.55
CA LYS A 11 16.40 12.25 35.39
C LYS A 11 15.16 13.16 35.37
N THR A 12 15.31 14.38 34.85
CA THR A 12 14.19 15.29 34.59
C THR A 12 13.52 14.89 33.29
N GLY A 13 12.73 13.82 33.33
CA GLY A 13 11.87 13.39 32.23
C GLY A 13 10.93 12.28 32.69
N ASP A 14 9.64 12.62 32.79
CA ASP A 14 8.56 11.69 33.11
C ASP A 14 8.59 10.47 32.16
N GLU A 15 8.88 9.28 32.70
CA GLU A 15 8.97 8.03 31.91
C GLU A 15 7.61 7.64 31.30
N ARG A 16 6.50 8.23 31.78
CA ARG A 16 5.14 8.01 31.26
C ARG A 16 4.89 8.68 29.90
N ILE A 17 5.65 9.72 29.55
CA ILE A 17 5.57 10.38 28.23
C ILE A 17 6.76 9.94 27.40
N THR A 18 6.82 8.64 27.08
CA THR A 18 7.79 8.13 26.12
C THR A 18 7.47 8.69 24.74
N TYR A 19 8.28 9.64 24.26
CA TYR A 19 8.18 10.21 22.91
C TYR A 19 8.09 9.09 21.85
N ARG A 20 6.93 9.01 21.17
CA ARG A 20 6.72 8.13 20.02
C ARG A 20 6.95 8.95 18.76
N GLY A 21 8.07 8.74 18.10
CA GLY A 21 8.36 9.41 16.83
C GLY A 21 7.24 9.19 15.79
N PRO A 22 7.08 10.11 14.82
CA PRO A 22 5.98 10.09 13.85
C PRO A 22 5.87 8.77 13.08
N ILE A 23 7.00 8.10 12.81
CA ILE A 23 7.04 6.80 12.12
C ILE A 23 6.50 5.66 13.01
N LYS A 24 6.71 5.70 14.33
CA LYS A 24 6.13 4.69 15.26
C LYS A 24 4.61 4.85 15.34
N ARG A 25 4.10 6.08 15.22
CA ARG A 25 2.66 6.34 15.13
C ARG A 25 2.08 5.90 13.79
N LEU A 26 2.83 6.07 12.70
CA LEU A 26 2.49 5.61 11.35
C LEU A 26 2.46 4.06 11.29
N LEU A 27 3.50 3.37 11.78
CA LEU A 27 3.63 1.89 11.77
C LEU A 27 2.59 1.14 12.61
N VAL A 28 1.94 1.82 13.54
CA VAL A 28 0.87 1.25 14.39
C VAL A 28 -0.53 1.55 13.82
N SER A 29 -0.62 2.30 12.72
CA SER A 29 -1.89 2.66 12.10
C SER A 29 -2.40 1.53 11.18
N PRO A 30 -3.69 1.14 11.26
CA PRO A 30 -4.24 0.06 10.45
C PRO A 30 -4.07 0.25 8.93
N GLU A 31 -3.97 1.51 8.48
CA GLU A 31 -3.76 1.89 7.09
C GLU A 31 -2.44 1.39 6.51
N ILE A 32 -1.38 1.28 7.33
CA ILE A 32 -0.07 0.84 6.82
C ILE A 32 -0.09 -0.62 6.41
N GLY A 33 -0.78 -1.48 7.15
CA GLY A 33 -0.91 -2.89 6.77
C GLY A 33 -1.53 -3.02 5.38
N ALA A 34 -2.61 -2.28 5.13
CA ALA A 34 -3.28 -2.21 3.85
C ALA A 34 -2.41 -1.57 2.76
N LEU A 35 -1.66 -0.50 3.08
CA LEU A 35 -0.77 0.16 2.12
C LEU A 35 0.36 -0.76 1.68
N ILE A 36 1.01 -1.46 2.63
CA ILE A 36 2.05 -2.44 2.31
C ILE A 36 1.46 -3.56 1.46
N GLY A 37 0.29 -4.08 1.82
CA GLY A 37 -0.42 -5.09 1.03
C GLY A 37 -0.70 -4.62 -0.40
N ALA A 38 -1.22 -3.40 -0.56
CA ALA A 38 -1.52 -2.80 -1.85
C ALA A 38 -0.26 -2.63 -2.70
N VAL A 39 0.83 -2.12 -2.12
CA VAL A 39 2.12 -1.96 -2.82
C VAL A 39 2.69 -3.32 -3.22
N VAL A 40 2.61 -4.33 -2.34
CA VAL A 40 3.10 -5.69 -2.64
C VAL A 40 2.30 -6.33 -3.77
N VAL A 41 0.98 -6.26 -3.71
CA VAL A 41 0.08 -6.82 -4.73
C VAL A 41 0.23 -6.07 -6.07
N TRP A 42 0.31 -4.75 -6.02
CA TRP A 42 0.55 -3.92 -7.20
C TRP A 42 1.89 -4.24 -7.85
N ALA A 43 2.96 -4.24 -7.04
CA ALA A 43 4.28 -4.60 -7.49
C ALA A 43 4.21 -5.97 -8.14
N PHE A 44 3.63 -6.98 -7.47
CA PHE A 44 3.52 -8.35 -7.97
C PHE A 44 2.98 -8.40 -9.39
N PHE A 45 1.80 -7.83 -9.66
CA PHE A 45 1.24 -7.88 -11.00
C PHE A 45 2.00 -7.01 -12.00
N TRP A 46 2.59 -5.90 -11.55
CA TRP A 46 3.49 -5.08 -12.38
C TRP A 46 4.74 -5.85 -12.84
N GLY A 47 5.28 -6.71 -11.97
CA GLY A 47 6.39 -7.60 -12.31
C GLY A 47 6.01 -8.71 -13.29
N ASN A 48 4.72 -9.08 -13.38
CA ASN A 48 4.25 -10.22 -14.18
C ASN A 48 3.59 -9.85 -15.51
N GLY A 49 2.86 -8.74 -15.63
CA GLY A 49 2.20 -8.33 -16.88
C GLY A 49 2.88 -7.16 -17.61
N ASP A 50 3.08 -7.26 -18.94
CA ASP A 50 3.72 -6.19 -19.73
C ASP A 50 2.84 -4.95 -19.78
N LYS A 51 1.52 -5.17 -19.72
CA LYS A 51 0.51 -4.13 -19.79
C LYS A 51 0.10 -3.59 -18.41
N PHE A 52 0.36 -4.30 -17.31
CA PHE A 52 -0.17 -3.96 -15.98
C PHE A 52 0.25 -2.55 -15.50
N GLY A 53 1.46 -2.10 -15.84
CA GLY A 53 1.97 -0.78 -15.47
C GLY A 53 1.59 0.37 -16.40
N THR A 54 0.79 0.11 -17.43
CA THR A 54 0.33 1.16 -18.35
C THR A 54 -0.77 1.99 -17.71
N ALA A 55 -0.91 3.23 -18.15
CA ALA A 55 -1.98 4.09 -17.65
C ALA A 55 -3.38 3.53 -17.99
N GLY A 56 -3.54 2.90 -19.16
CA GLY A 56 -4.78 2.22 -19.54
C GLY A 56 -5.14 1.06 -18.61
N SER A 57 -4.19 0.17 -18.30
CA SER A 57 -4.43 -0.91 -17.33
C SER A 57 -4.69 -0.37 -15.93
N THR A 58 -3.96 0.65 -15.50
CA THR A 58 -4.19 1.33 -14.22
C THR A 58 -5.62 1.88 -14.13
N ALA A 59 -6.09 2.56 -15.18
CA ALA A 59 -7.45 3.08 -15.24
C ALA A 59 -8.50 1.96 -15.15
N ASN A 60 -8.28 0.82 -15.81
CA ASN A 60 -9.15 -0.35 -15.73
C ASN A 60 -9.18 -0.99 -14.32
N PHE A 61 -8.06 -0.97 -13.59
CA PHE A 61 -8.03 -1.47 -12.21
C PHE A 61 -8.75 -0.52 -11.26
N LEU A 62 -8.53 0.79 -11.41
CA LEU A 62 -9.20 1.81 -10.61
C LEU A 62 -10.71 1.83 -10.87
N ASP A 63 -11.14 1.51 -12.09
CA ASP A 63 -12.55 1.40 -12.45
C ASP A 63 -13.27 0.28 -11.70
N VAL A 64 -12.60 -0.85 -11.43
CA VAL A 64 -13.16 -1.91 -10.59
C VAL A 64 -12.98 -1.59 -9.10
N ALA A 65 -11.89 -0.93 -8.72
CA ALA A 65 -11.63 -0.54 -7.34
C ALA A 65 -12.62 0.51 -6.83
N ALA A 66 -13.07 1.43 -7.68
CA ALA A 66 -13.87 2.56 -7.27
C ALA A 66 -15.25 2.17 -6.71
N PRO A 67 -16.11 1.37 -7.38
CA PRO A 67 -17.38 0.93 -6.80
C PRO A 67 -17.19 0.14 -5.49
N LEU A 68 -16.21 -0.76 -5.45
CA LEU A 68 -15.86 -1.53 -4.24
C LEU A 68 -15.41 -0.61 -3.11
N GLY A 69 -14.58 0.38 -3.42
CA GLY A 69 -14.01 1.33 -2.47
C GLY A 69 -15.03 2.29 -1.90
N ILE A 70 -15.94 2.80 -2.75
CA ILE A 70 -17.07 3.65 -2.33
C ILE A 70 -17.91 2.92 -1.27
N MET A 71 -18.26 1.66 -1.50
CA MET A 71 -19.00 0.85 -0.52
C MET A 71 -18.14 0.47 0.69
N ALA A 72 -16.88 0.12 0.48
CA ALA A 72 -15.96 -0.26 1.55
C ALA A 72 -15.76 0.87 2.56
N VAL A 73 -15.86 2.15 2.14
CA VAL A 73 -15.81 3.31 3.05
C VAL A 73 -16.95 3.29 4.06
N THR A 74 -18.20 3.10 3.64
CA THR A 74 -19.35 3.11 4.55
C THR A 74 -19.47 1.81 5.34
N VAL A 75 -19.17 0.67 4.72
CA VAL A 75 -19.07 -0.62 5.41
C VAL A 75 -17.97 -0.58 6.47
N SER A 76 -16.85 0.09 6.18
CA SER A 76 -15.78 0.33 7.15
C SER A 76 -16.28 1.11 8.37
N LEU A 77 -16.99 2.21 8.17
CA LEU A 77 -17.58 2.98 9.28
C LEU A 77 -18.57 2.16 10.11
N LEU A 78 -19.42 1.37 9.45
CA LEU A 78 -20.39 0.48 10.11
C LEU A 78 -19.69 -0.59 10.96
N MET A 79 -18.67 -1.25 10.40
CA MET A 79 -17.87 -2.26 11.09
C MET A 79 -17.11 -1.68 12.27
N ILE A 80 -16.57 -0.46 12.16
CA ILE A 80 -15.94 0.23 13.30
C ILE A 80 -16.98 0.49 14.38
N GLY A 81 -18.23 0.78 14.01
CA GLY A 81 -19.38 0.88 14.93
C GLY A 81 -19.85 -0.45 15.53
N GLY A 82 -19.23 -1.58 15.17
CA GLY A 82 -19.50 -2.92 15.70
C GLY A 82 -20.66 -3.64 15.04
N GLU A 83 -21.05 -3.27 13.82
CA GLU A 83 -22.19 -3.84 13.12
C GLU A 83 -21.85 -4.35 11.71
N PHE A 84 -22.72 -5.21 11.16
CA PHE A 84 -22.62 -5.76 9.81
C PHE A 84 -23.88 -5.49 9.00
N ASP A 85 -23.73 -5.14 7.72
CA ASP A 85 -24.85 -4.98 6.80
C ASP A 85 -24.64 -5.81 5.53
N LEU A 86 -25.32 -6.95 5.47
CA LEU A 86 -25.36 -7.80 4.28
C LEU A 86 -26.30 -7.27 3.20
N SER A 87 -27.26 -6.42 3.55
CA SER A 87 -28.19 -5.83 2.58
C SER A 87 -27.52 -4.78 1.67
N ALA A 88 -26.31 -4.32 2.03
CA ALA A 88 -25.51 -3.39 1.25
C ALA A 88 -25.23 -3.86 -0.20
N GLY A 89 -25.04 -5.17 -0.40
CA GLY A 89 -24.85 -5.78 -1.73
C GLY A 89 -26.08 -5.58 -2.60
N VAL A 90 -27.19 -6.20 -2.20
CA VAL A 90 -28.46 -6.14 -2.94
C VAL A 90 -29.00 -4.71 -3.08
N MET A 91 -28.72 -3.81 -2.14
CA MET A 91 -29.12 -2.40 -2.24
C MET A 91 -28.54 -1.71 -3.48
N THR A 92 -27.34 -2.14 -3.90
CA THR A 92 -26.67 -1.63 -5.11
C THR A 92 -27.51 -1.92 -6.35
N GLY A 93 -27.99 -3.16 -6.52
CA GLY A 93 -28.87 -3.52 -7.63
C GLY A 93 -30.28 -2.98 -7.48
N ALA A 94 -30.87 -3.10 -6.30
CA ALA A 94 -32.24 -2.68 -6.04
C ALA A 94 -32.46 -1.19 -6.31
N SER A 95 -31.51 -0.35 -5.91
CA SER A 95 -31.60 1.09 -6.17
C SER A 95 -31.47 1.42 -7.66
N GLY A 96 -30.53 0.79 -8.36
CA GLY A 96 -30.37 0.96 -9.81
C GLY A 96 -31.62 0.51 -10.58
N VAL A 97 -32.15 -0.67 -10.26
CA VAL A 97 -33.39 -1.17 -10.86
C VAL A 97 -34.57 -0.25 -10.55
N THR A 98 -34.70 0.23 -9.32
CA THR A 98 -35.77 1.17 -8.95
C THR A 98 -35.69 2.43 -9.79
N ILE A 99 -34.50 3.01 -9.96
CA ILE A 99 -34.30 4.19 -10.84
C ILE A 99 -34.71 3.86 -12.27
N ALA A 100 -34.25 2.72 -12.81
CA ALA A 100 -34.51 2.33 -14.19
C ALA A 100 -35.99 2.04 -14.46
N LEU A 101 -36.67 1.34 -13.55
CA LEU A 101 -38.10 1.05 -13.65
C LEU A 101 -38.94 2.32 -13.57
N MET A 102 -38.61 3.23 -12.64
CA MET A 102 -39.30 4.52 -12.54
C MET A 102 -39.07 5.38 -13.79
N ALA A 103 -37.85 5.39 -14.30
CA ALA A 103 -37.47 6.18 -15.46
C ALA A 103 -38.10 5.70 -16.77
N LYS A 104 -38.51 4.43 -16.86
CA LYS A 104 -38.99 3.83 -18.12
C LYS A 104 -40.47 3.42 -18.10
N TYR A 105 -41.01 2.96 -16.97
CA TYR A 105 -42.29 2.23 -16.95
C TYR A 105 -43.37 2.79 -16.02
N PHE A 106 -43.09 3.83 -15.23
CA PHE A 106 -44.05 4.30 -14.20
C PHE A 106 -45.18 5.19 -14.74
N THR A 107 -45.01 5.78 -15.93
CA THR A 107 -45.97 6.65 -16.66
C THR A 107 -45.78 6.47 -18.17
N ASP A 108 -46.72 6.92 -19.02
CA ASP A 108 -46.72 6.81 -20.51
C ASP A 108 -45.58 7.62 -21.19
N GLY A 109 -44.33 7.36 -20.78
CA GLY A 109 -43.13 8.12 -21.14
C GLY A 109 -42.04 8.12 -20.06
N GLY A 110 -42.29 7.50 -18.90
CA GLY A 110 -41.32 7.41 -17.80
C GLY A 110 -41.17 8.70 -16.99
N ILE A 111 -40.58 8.59 -15.79
CA ILE A 111 -40.32 9.75 -14.91
C ILE A 111 -38.91 10.28 -15.15
N SER A 112 -38.72 11.60 -15.08
CA SER A 112 -37.38 12.20 -15.16
C SER A 112 -36.44 11.71 -14.06
N LEU A 113 -35.17 11.50 -14.42
CA LEU A 113 -34.12 11.05 -13.50
C LEU A 113 -33.92 11.98 -12.29
N TRP A 114 -34.27 13.26 -12.42
CA TRP A 114 -34.27 14.22 -11.32
C TRP A 114 -35.19 13.84 -10.16
N VAL A 115 -36.22 13.04 -10.41
CA VAL A 115 -37.14 12.51 -9.38
C VAL A 115 -36.77 11.07 -9.03
N CYS A 116 -36.44 10.24 -10.03
CA CYS A 116 -36.12 8.83 -9.83
C CYS A 116 -34.93 8.62 -8.89
N ILE A 117 -33.85 9.40 -9.04
CA ILE A 117 -32.63 9.25 -8.23
C ILE A 117 -32.90 9.62 -6.76
N PRO A 118 -33.44 10.81 -6.43
CA PRO A 118 -33.80 11.12 -5.04
C PRO A 118 -34.80 10.14 -4.43
N ALA A 119 -35.79 9.66 -5.19
CA ALA A 119 -36.74 8.66 -4.71
C ALA A 119 -36.06 7.34 -4.33
N ALA A 120 -35.15 6.84 -5.16
CA ALA A 120 -34.38 5.64 -4.86
C ALA A 120 -33.47 5.83 -3.64
N PHE A 121 -32.85 7.00 -3.46
CA PHE A 121 -32.07 7.32 -2.28
C PHE A 121 -32.93 7.38 -1.01
N LEU A 122 -34.14 7.94 -1.10
CA LEU A 122 -35.08 7.95 0.02
C LEU A 122 -35.48 6.53 0.42
N LEU A 123 -35.80 5.66 -0.55
CA LEU A 123 -36.11 4.26 -0.29
C LEU A 123 -34.92 3.52 0.35
N ALA A 124 -33.71 3.73 -0.15
CA ALA A 124 -32.51 3.15 0.45
C ALA A 124 -32.28 3.67 1.88
N GLY A 125 -32.49 4.97 2.12
CA GLY A 125 -32.45 5.56 3.46
C GLY A 125 -33.46 4.94 4.41
N CYS A 126 -34.69 4.68 3.95
CA CYS A 126 -35.72 3.98 4.72
C CYS A 126 -35.31 2.55 5.08
N VAL A 127 -34.69 1.81 4.16
CA VAL A 127 -34.18 0.46 4.44
C VAL A 127 -33.05 0.50 5.46
N GLY A 128 -32.08 1.40 5.31
CA GLY A 128 -31.00 1.53 6.30
C GLY A 128 -31.52 1.96 7.67
N TRP A 129 -32.52 2.86 7.71
CA TRP A 129 -33.21 3.23 8.93
C TRP A 129 -33.91 2.02 9.57
N TRP A 130 -34.63 1.23 8.77
CA TRP A 130 -35.32 0.02 9.21
C TRP A 130 -34.36 -1.00 9.81
N ASN A 131 -33.25 -1.29 9.14
CA ASN A 131 -32.20 -2.17 9.66
C ASN A 131 -31.66 -1.68 11.01
N GLY A 132 -31.28 -0.41 11.07
CA GLY A 132 -30.75 0.18 12.30
C GLY A 132 -31.77 0.24 13.43
N PHE A 133 -33.03 0.53 13.11
CA PHE A 133 -34.14 0.53 14.06
C PHE A 133 -34.36 -0.86 14.65
N LEU A 134 -34.44 -1.90 13.81
CA LEU A 134 -34.61 -3.28 14.26
C LEU A 134 -33.45 -3.72 15.15
N VAL A 135 -32.20 -3.51 14.73
CA VAL A 135 -31.02 -3.87 15.53
C VAL A 135 -31.05 -3.18 16.90
N ASN A 136 -31.33 -1.88 16.94
CA ASN A 136 -31.34 -1.12 18.19
C ASN A 136 -32.52 -1.48 19.11
N ARG A 137 -33.70 -1.74 18.54
CA ARG A 137 -34.92 -2.00 19.31
C ARG A 137 -34.98 -3.44 19.83
N THR A 138 -34.54 -4.40 19.03
CA THR A 138 -34.68 -5.83 19.32
C THR A 138 -33.44 -6.43 19.98
N GLY A 139 -32.26 -5.82 19.81
CA GLY A 139 -30.99 -6.39 20.26
C GLY A 139 -30.54 -7.61 19.46
N LEU A 140 -31.22 -7.94 18.35
CA LEU A 140 -30.81 -9.01 17.46
C LEU A 140 -29.45 -8.70 16.80
N PRO A 141 -28.61 -9.71 16.54
CA PRO A 141 -27.39 -9.53 15.77
C PRO A 141 -27.70 -8.91 14.40
N SER A 142 -26.97 -7.84 14.03
CA SER A 142 -27.16 -7.14 12.75
C SER A 142 -26.98 -8.03 11.53
N PHE A 143 -26.14 -9.05 11.62
CA PHE A 143 -26.02 -10.08 10.58
C PHE A 143 -27.37 -10.71 10.22
N ILE A 144 -28.19 -11.09 11.22
CA ILE A 144 -29.49 -11.74 10.98
C ILE A 144 -30.50 -10.74 10.41
N VAL A 145 -30.57 -9.55 11.00
CA VAL A 145 -31.50 -8.49 10.56
C VAL A 145 -31.22 -8.12 9.09
N THR A 146 -29.96 -7.87 8.75
CA THR A 146 -29.58 -7.43 7.41
C THR A 146 -29.59 -8.56 6.38
N LEU A 147 -29.39 -9.83 6.78
CA LEU A 147 -29.65 -10.99 5.92
C LEU A 147 -31.15 -11.14 5.61
N GLY A 148 -32.02 -10.91 6.60
CA GLY A 148 -33.47 -10.89 6.39
C GLY A 148 -33.87 -9.80 5.38
N SER A 149 -33.40 -8.58 5.60
CA SER A 149 -33.60 -7.47 4.65
C SER A 149 -33.01 -7.78 3.28
N PHE A 150 -31.84 -8.42 3.21
CA PHE A 150 -31.23 -8.84 1.96
C PHE A 150 -32.17 -9.72 1.13
N PHE A 151 -32.75 -10.77 1.73
CA PHE A 151 -33.68 -11.66 1.01
C PHE A 151 -34.98 -10.96 0.62
N ILE A 152 -35.52 -10.11 1.49
CA ILE A 152 -36.74 -9.33 1.22
C ILE A 152 -36.50 -8.42 0.01
N ILE A 153 -35.42 -7.64 0.02
CA ILE A 153 -35.10 -6.69 -1.04
C ILE A 153 -34.78 -7.43 -2.34
N LYS A 154 -34.01 -8.52 -2.28
CA LYS A 154 -33.69 -9.36 -3.44
C LYS A 154 -34.95 -9.93 -4.09
N GLY A 155 -35.83 -10.50 -3.27
CA GLY A 155 -37.11 -11.04 -3.71
C GLY A 155 -38.01 -9.96 -4.31
N ALA A 156 -38.15 -8.82 -3.63
CA ALA A 156 -38.91 -7.68 -4.13
C ALA A 156 -38.37 -7.19 -5.48
N ASN A 157 -37.05 -7.01 -5.59
CA ASN A 157 -36.41 -6.53 -6.81
C ASN A 157 -36.71 -7.45 -8.01
N LEU A 158 -36.63 -8.76 -7.80
CA LEU A 158 -36.95 -9.78 -8.81
C LEU A 158 -38.43 -9.78 -9.20
N VAL A 159 -39.33 -9.71 -8.22
CA VAL A 159 -40.78 -9.73 -8.43
C VAL A 159 -41.24 -8.47 -9.17
N PHE A 160 -40.82 -7.29 -8.72
CA PHE A 160 -41.22 -6.02 -9.33
C PHE A 160 -40.66 -5.87 -10.74
N SER A 161 -39.38 -6.22 -10.97
CA SER A 161 -38.79 -6.19 -12.32
C SER A 161 -39.62 -7.04 -13.28
N LYS A 162 -39.80 -8.32 -12.96
CA LYS A 162 -40.53 -9.26 -13.83
C LYS A 162 -41.98 -8.85 -14.05
N ARG A 163 -42.64 -8.28 -13.04
CA ARG A 163 -44.05 -7.87 -13.16
C ARG A 163 -44.22 -6.64 -14.05
N ILE A 164 -43.26 -5.73 -14.05
CA ILE A 164 -43.35 -4.46 -14.79
C ILE A 164 -42.84 -4.60 -16.22
N ASN A 165 -41.69 -5.24 -16.43
CA ASN A 165 -41.04 -5.29 -17.75
C ASN A 165 -40.88 -6.69 -18.34
N SER A 166 -41.45 -7.73 -17.71
CA SER A 166 -41.34 -9.15 -18.10
C SER A 166 -39.90 -9.69 -18.17
N LEU A 167 -38.92 -8.92 -17.71
CA LEU A 167 -37.50 -9.21 -17.76
C LEU A 167 -36.88 -9.03 -16.36
N VAL A 168 -35.61 -9.42 -16.23
CA VAL A 168 -34.83 -9.23 -15.00
C VAL A 168 -33.78 -8.13 -15.17
N ASN A 169 -33.51 -7.75 -16.41
CA ASN A 169 -32.67 -6.63 -16.79
C ASN A 169 -33.55 -5.45 -17.23
N VAL A 170 -33.16 -4.24 -16.87
CA VAL A 170 -33.75 -3.00 -17.37
C VAL A 170 -32.66 -2.25 -18.12
N SER A 171 -32.86 -2.01 -19.42
CA SER A 171 -31.94 -1.29 -20.32
C SER A 171 -32.58 -0.03 -20.90
N ASP A 172 -31.77 0.76 -21.60
CA ASP A 172 -32.19 1.91 -22.42
C ASP A 172 -32.79 3.04 -21.55
N VAL A 173 -32.02 3.45 -20.54
CA VAL A 173 -32.37 4.57 -19.65
C VAL A 173 -31.83 5.90 -20.21
N ASP A 174 -31.15 5.86 -21.35
CA ASP A 174 -30.55 7.00 -22.03
C ASP A 174 -31.58 7.95 -22.67
N GLU A 175 -32.78 7.45 -22.94
CA GLU A 175 -33.92 8.25 -23.41
C GLU A 175 -34.56 9.08 -22.28
N ALA A 176 -34.26 8.78 -21.01
CA ALA A 176 -34.91 9.45 -19.89
C ALA A 176 -34.45 10.91 -19.73
N HIS A 177 -35.40 11.80 -19.44
CA HIS A 177 -35.10 13.21 -19.22
C HIS A 177 -34.12 13.40 -18.05
N GLY A 178 -33.00 14.08 -18.32
CA GLY A 178 -31.89 14.32 -17.38
C GLY A 178 -30.70 13.36 -17.53
N TYR A 179 -30.77 12.37 -18.42
CA TYR A 179 -29.72 11.35 -18.57
C TYR A 179 -28.35 11.93 -18.90
N GLY A 180 -28.25 12.91 -19.81
CA GLY A 180 -26.97 13.54 -20.15
C GLY A 180 -26.22 14.12 -18.95
N PHE A 181 -26.96 14.80 -18.04
CA PHE A 181 -26.38 15.35 -16.81
C PHE A 181 -25.92 14.25 -15.85
N PHE A 182 -26.81 13.29 -15.54
CA PHE A 182 -26.47 12.21 -14.59
C PHE A 182 -25.41 11.25 -15.14
N LYS A 183 -25.38 11.02 -16.46
CA LYS A 183 -24.29 10.32 -17.13
C LYS A 183 -22.97 11.05 -16.97
N ALA A 184 -22.92 12.37 -17.17
CA ALA A 184 -21.70 13.13 -16.97
C ALA A 184 -21.21 13.09 -15.50
N VAL A 185 -22.12 13.21 -14.55
CA VAL A 185 -21.79 13.29 -13.10
C VAL A 185 -21.50 11.93 -12.47
N LEU A 186 -22.18 10.86 -12.87
CA LEU A 186 -22.06 9.54 -12.24
C LEU A 186 -21.33 8.52 -13.14
N GLY A 187 -21.65 8.50 -14.43
CA GLY A 187 -21.11 7.53 -15.40
C GLY A 187 -20.00 8.08 -16.31
N GLY A 188 -19.52 9.30 -16.08
CA GLY A 188 -18.70 10.05 -17.04
C GLY A 188 -17.32 9.43 -17.28
N GLU A 189 -16.81 9.62 -18.49
CA GLU A 189 -15.45 9.22 -18.88
C GLU A 189 -14.60 10.47 -19.11
N ASN A 190 -13.47 10.58 -18.42
CA ASN A 190 -12.56 11.71 -18.55
C ASN A 190 -11.29 11.28 -19.26
N LYS A 191 -10.98 11.96 -20.38
CA LYS A 191 -9.72 11.84 -21.11
C LYS A 191 -9.00 13.19 -21.03
N PHE A 192 -7.88 13.25 -20.32
CA PHE A 192 -7.20 14.53 -20.07
C PHE A 192 -6.17 14.92 -21.14
N GLY A 193 -5.97 14.07 -22.16
CA GLY A 193 -5.02 14.30 -23.25
C GLY A 193 -3.57 14.08 -22.83
N ASP A 194 -2.69 13.79 -23.80
CA ASP A 194 -1.27 13.60 -23.54
C ASP A 194 -0.55 14.95 -23.42
N MET A 195 0.15 15.15 -22.31
CA MET A 195 0.95 16.36 -22.07
C MET A 195 2.42 16.09 -22.41
N LYS A 196 2.99 16.88 -23.33
CA LYS A 196 4.38 16.74 -23.80
C LYS A 196 5.44 16.64 -22.68
N TYR A 197 5.25 17.38 -21.58
CA TYR A 197 6.21 17.43 -20.46
C TYR A 197 5.83 16.53 -19.27
N ARG A 198 4.81 15.67 -19.40
CA ARG A 198 4.32 14.81 -18.33
C ARG A 198 5.42 13.97 -17.70
N ASP A 199 6.22 13.27 -18.51
CA ASP A 199 7.23 12.35 -18.01
C ASP A 199 8.39 13.09 -17.34
N VAL A 200 8.67 14.32 -17.77
CA VAL A 200 9.61 15.23 -17.11
C VAL A 200 9.09 15.65 -15.74
N ILE A 201 7.81 16.04 -15.65
CA ILE A 201 7.16 16.40 -14.37
C ILE A 201 7.18 15.21 -13.41
N PHE A 202 6.89 14.00 -13.91
CA PHE A 202 6.96 12.79 -13.12
C PHE A 202 8.37 12.54 -12.58
N LEU A 203 9.38 12.66 -13.44
CA LEU A 203 10.76 12.40 -13.06
C LEU A 203 11.29 13.43 -12.05
N VAL A 204 11.06 14.73 -12.30
CA VAL A 204 11.46 15.80 -11.39
C VAL A 204 10.72 15.69 -10.06
N GLY A 205 9.41 15.45 -10.10
CA GLY A 205 8.60 15.24 -8.90
C GLY A 205 9.00 13.99 -8.12
N GLY A 206 9.34 12.90 -8.81
CA GLY A 206 9.85 11.67 -8.19
C GLY A 206 11.21 11.85 -7.50
N LEU A 207 12.13 12.61 -8.12
CA LEU A 207 13.40 12.99 -7.52
C LEU A 207 13.20 13.88 -6.29
N LEU A 208 12.36 14.91 -6.40
CA LEU A 208 12.00 15.79 -5.28
C LEU A 208 11.36 15.01 -4.13
N PHE A 209 10.45 14.08 -4.43
CA PHE A 209 9.89 13.15 -3.45
C PHE A 209 11.00 12.39 -2.72
N ALA A 210 11.92 11.74 -3.45
CA ALA A 210 13.01 10.97 -2.85
C ALA A 210 13.91 11.84 -1.95
N VAL A 211 14.28 13.03 -2.43
CA VAL A 211 15.12 13.99 -1.67
C VAL A 211 14.40 14.44 -0.40
N LEU A 212 13.14 14.89 -0.49
CA LEU A 212 12.36 15.36 0.66
C LEU A 212 12.15 14.26 1.70
N MET A 213 11.94 13.02 1.26
CA MET A 213 11.84 11.86 2.15
C MET A 213 13.16 11.61 2.89
N ILE A 214 14.30 11.57 2.17
CA ILE A 214 15.62 11.36 2.77
C ILE A 214 15.94 12.47 3.79
N LEU A 215 15.77 13.74 3.41
CA LEU A 215 16.03 14.89 4.29
C LEU A 215 15.11 14.91 5.51
N GLY A 216 13.80 14.73 5.29
CA GLY A 216 12.81 14.75 6.36
C GLY A 216 13.02 13.64 7.38
N PHE A 217 13.45 12.47 6.90
CA PHE A 217 13.85 11.39 7.79
C PHE A 217 15.16 11.69 8.51
N MET A 218 16.22 12.15 7.84
CA MET A 218 17.48 12.49 8.51
C MET A 218 17.29 13.49 9.66
N GLU A 219 16.46 14.52 9.45
CA GLU A 219 16.10 15.50 10.50
C GLU A 219 15.38 14.86 11.70
N GLN A 220 14.62 13.78 11.50
CA GLN A 220 13.97 13.03 12.60
C GLN A 220 14.89 11.98 13.27
N ALA A 221 15.93 11.52 12.58
CA ALA A 221 16.83 10.47 13.06
C ALA A 221 18.07 10.97 13.81
N LEU A 222 18.65 12.09 13.37
CA LEU A 222 20.00 12.49 13.73
C LEU A 222 19.99 13.72 14.64
N VAL A 223 21.02 13.86 15.47
CA VAL A 223 21.22 15.04 16.33
C VAL A 223 21.78 16.19 15.50
N ARG A 224 21.12 17.35 15.53
CA ARG A 224 21.59 18.56 14.83
C ARG A 224 22.90 19.06 15.43
N ARG A 225 23.80 19.50 14.55
CA ARG A 225 25.02 20.19 14.95
C ARG A 225 24.71 21.64 15.33
N ALA A 226 25.45 22.19 16.30
CA ALA A 226 25.29 23.59 16.73
C ALA A 226 25.65 24.59 15.62
N GLN A 227 26.73 24.33 14.88
CA GLN A 227 27.16 25.13 13.73
C GLN A 227 27.24 24.27 12.48
N ARG A 228 26.79 24.80 11.34
CA ARG A 228 26.86 24.11 10.05
C ARG A 228 28.27 24.21 9.47
N SER A 229 28.75 23.14 8.85
CA SER A 229 29.99 23.17 8.06
C SER A 229 29.68 23.64 6.63
N ASN A 230 30.22 24.80 6.25
CA ASN A 230 30.00 25.36 4.91
C ASN A 230 30.72 24.53 3.82
N THR A 231 31.90 24.00 4.11
CA THR A 231 32.69 23.18 3.16
C THR A 231 31.97 21.89 2.82
N ASP A 232 31.48 21.15 3.82
CA ASP A 232 30.72 19.92 3.58
C ASP A 232 29.41 20.20 2.85
N PHE A 233 28.77 21.34 3.13
CA PHE A 233 27.56 21.75 2.41
C PHE A 233 27.82 22.02 0.93
N LEU A 234 28.93 22.68 0.58
CA LEU A 234 29.33 22.90 -0.81
C LEU A 234 29.61 21.58 -1.54
N ILE A 235 30.30 20.62 -0.90
CA ILE A 235 30.53 19.30 -1.47
C ILE A 235 29.20 18.56 -1.71
N ALA A 236 28.23 18.72 -0.80
CA ALA A 236 26.90 18.15 -0.98
C ALA A 236 26.20 18.72 -2.22
N ILE A 237 26.31 20.04 -2.47
CA ILE A 237 25.77 20.69 -3.68
C ILE A 237 26.43 20.15 -4.94
N VAL A 238 27.75 19.96 -4.94
CA VAL A 238 28.48 19.33 -6.07
C VAL A 238 27.97 17.91 -6.32
N GLY A 239 27.71 17.14 -5.25
CA GLY A 239 27.09 15.82 -5.36
C GLY A 239 25.71 15.86 -6.00
N VAL A 240 24.86 16.82 -5.63
CA VAL A 240 23.54 17.02 -6.23
C VAL A 240 23.67 17.39 -7.72
N ALA A 241 24.59 18.28 -8.07
CA ALA A 241 24.85 18.65 -9.45
C ALA A 241 25.30 17.45 -10.29
N ALA A 242 26.19 16.60 -9.77
CA ALA A 242 26.61 15.37 -10.42
C ALA A 242 25.46 14.36 -10.57
N ALA A 243 24.58 14.24 -9.56
CA ALA A 243 23.38 13.40 -9.63
C ALA A 243 22.43 13.85 -10.76
N ILE A 244 22.14 15.16 -10.82
CA ILE A 244 21.29 15.75 -11.86
C ILE A 244 21.94 15.60 -13.23
N PHE A 245 23.24 15.87 -13.36
CA PHE A 245 23.98 15.71 -14.60
C PHE A 245 23.93 14.26 -15.11
N GLY A 246 24.11 13.28 -14.22
CA GLY A 246 23.98 11.86 -14.56
C GLY A 246 22.58 11.52 -15.11
N VAL A 247 21.52 11.99 -14.45
CA VAL A 247 20.13 11.74 -14.90
C VAL A 247 19.81 12.42 -16.24
N LEU A 248 20.28 13.67 -16.43
CA LEU A 248 20.09 14.40 -17.69
C LEU A 248 20.86 13.77 -18.85
N THR A 249 22.08 13.29 -18.59
CA THR A 249 22.90 12.61 -19.59
C THR A 249 22.26 11.28 -19.99
N LEU A 250 21.74 10.51 -19.02
CA LEU A 250 20.96 9.29 -19.28
C LEU A 250 19.74 9.52 -20.19
N HIS A 251 19.13 10.71 -20.16
CA HIS A 251 18.01 11.06 -21.04
C HIS A 251 18.42 11.47 -22.45
N ARG A 252 19.71 11.73 -22.67
CA ARG A 252 20.24 12.19 -23.97
C ARG A 252 21.10 11.15 -24.66
N THR A 253 21.55 10.11 -23.95
CA THR A 253 22.46 9.10 -24.48
C THR A 253 21.77 7.75 -24.67
N ASP A 254 21.83 7.23 -25.89
CA ASP A 254 21.39 5.85 -26.17
C ASP A 254 22.56 4.85 -26.20
N SER A 255 23.81 5.34 -26.12
CA SER A 255 24.99 4.48 -26.12
C SER A 255 25.16 3.73 -24.79
N VAL A 256 25.60 2.46 -24.88
CA VAL A 256 25.86 1.62 -23.70
C VAL A 256 26.90 2.27 -22.78
N ASN A 257 28.00 2.78 -23.35
CA ASN A 257 29.07 3.42 -22.59
C ASN A 257 28.63 4.74 -21.95
N GLY A 258 27.87 5.57 -22.68
CA GLY A 258 27.31 6.81 -22.15
C GLY A 258 26.35 6.55 -20.99
N ASN A 259 25.51 5.53 -21.11
CA ASN A 259 24.58 5.12 -20.06
C ASN A 259 25.29 4.58 -18.81
N VAL A 260 26.37 3.81 -18.98
CA VAL A 260 27.18 3.34 -17.85
C VAL A 260 27.85 4.53 -17.14
N LEU A 261 28.50 5.42 -17.90
CA LEU A 261 29.19 6.57 -17.33
C LEU A 261 28.23 7.51 -16.60
N ALA A 262 27.13 7.89 -17.24
CA ALA A 262 26.11 8.76 -16.68
C ALA A 262 25.44 8.14 -15.44
N GLY A 263 25.18 6.83 -15.46
CA GLY A 263 24.66 6.09 -14.32
C GLY A 263 25.63 6.08 -13.13
N VAL A 264 26.92 5.82 -13.36
CA VAL A 264 27.95 5.82 -12.31
C VAL A 264 28.10 7.21 -11.70
N VAL A 265 28.21 8.25 -12.54
CA VAL A 265 28.29 9.65 -12.09
C VAL A 265 27.05 10.02 -11.26
N GLY A 266 25.85 9.62 -11.73
CA GLY A 266 24.59 9.85 -11.03
C GLY A 266 24.53 9.19 -9.64
N LEU A 267 24.93 7.91 -9.55
CA LEU A 267 24.94 7.15 -8.30
C LEU A 267 25.96 7.68 -7.30
N ILE A 268 27.20 7.95 -7.75
CA ILE A 268 28.25 8.54 -6.90
C ILE A 268 27.83 9.91 -6.42
N GLY A 269 27.31 10.77 -7.32
CA GLY A 269 26.79 12.09 -6.98
C GLY A 269 25.71 12.01 -5.90
N THR A 270 24.79 11.06 -6.01
CA THR A 270 23.74 10.83 -5.00
C THR A 270 24.31 10.44 -3.63
N VAL A 271 25.28 9.53 -3.60
CA VAL A 271 25.93 9.11 -2.33
C VAL A 271 26.68 10.29 -1.70
N VAL A 272 27.44 11.04 -2.50
CA VAL A 272 28.18 12.24 -2.05
C VAL A 272 27.21 13.28 -1.49
N ALA A 273 26.12 13.58 -2.21
CA ALA A 273 25.10 14.53 -1.78
C ALA A 273 24.54 14.17 -0.39
N ILE A 274 24.13 12.91 -0.18
CA ILE A 274 23.54 12.46 1.08
C ILE A 274 24.56 12.50 2.21
N VAL A 275 25.76 11.97 2.00
CA VAL A 275 26.78 11.84 3.05
C VAL A 275 27.32 13.19 3.49
N PHE A 276 27.60 14.09 2.55
CA PHE A 276 28.15 15.40 2.88
C PHE A 276 27.08 16.37 3.39
N TYR A 277 25.83 16.26 2.93
CA TYR A 277 24.72 16.96 3.59
C TYR A 277 24.58 16.54 5.06
N ALA A 278 24.74 15.23 5.33
CA ALA A 278 24.71 14.72 6.70
C ALA A 278 25.80 15.37 7.56
N ARG A 279 27.06 15.35 7.08
CA ARG A 279 28.23 15.92 7.76
C ARG A 279 28.11 17.42 8.00
N ALA A 280 27.52 18.13 7.05
CA ALA A 280 27.31 19.57 7.15
C ALA A 280 26.32 19.94 8.25
N ARG A 281 25.31 19.09 8.50
CA ARG A 281 24.11 19.42 9.27
C ARG A 281 24.03 18.76 10.64
N PHE A 282 24.57 17.55 10.80
CA PHE A 282 24.37 16.71 11.99
C PHE A 282 25.67 16.44 12.74
N ASP A 283 25.54 16.06 14.01
CA ASP A 283 26.66 15.85 14.89
C ASP A 283 27.30 14.45 14.74
N GLY A 284 28.61 14.41 14.92
CA GLY A 284 29.42 13.21 14.74
C GLY A 284 29.20 12.19 15.87
N ARG A 285 29.41 10.91 15.57
CA ARG A 285 29.49 9.84 16.56
C ARG A 285 30.95 9.51 16.87
N GLU A 286 31.24 9.22 18.12
CA GLU A 286 32.52 8.61 18.51
C GLU A 286 32.71 7.24 17.83
N LYS A 287 33.92 7.00 17.35
CA LYS A 287 34.27 5.77 16.65
C LYS A 287 34.48 4.66 17.68
N LEU A 288 33.72 3.58 17.54
CA LEU A 288 33.95 2.36 18.32
C LEU A 288 35.10 1.57 17.70
N VAL A 289 36.08 1.20 18.52
CA VAL A 289 37.23 0.39 18.14
C VAL A 289 37.08 -0.99 18.77
N GLY A 290 36.85 -2.00 17.95
CA GLY A 290 36.65 -3.38 18.37
C GLY A 290 36.81 -4.37 17.23
N SER A 291 36.89 -5.66 17.57
CA SER A 291 37.03 -6.76 16.62
C SER A 291 35.66 -7.20 16.05
N LEU A 292 35.69 -8.09 15.03
CA LEU A 292 34.47 -8.63 14.43
C LEU A 292 33.82 -9.66 15.37
N PRO A 293 32.57 -9.47 15.82
CA PRO A 293 31.90 -10.41 16.72
C PRO A 293 31.63 -11.76 16.05
N ASP A 294 31.71 -12.88 16.77
CA ASP A 294 31.52 -14.22 16.20
C ASP A 294 30.12 -14.44 15.61
N ALA A 295 29.10 -13.84 16.21
CA ALA A 295 27.75 -13.81 15.65
C ALA A 295 27.74 -13.18 14.24
N SER A 296 28.54 -12.14 14.01
CA SER A 296 28.65 -11.47 12.71
C SER A 296 29.36 -12.34 11.68
N LYS A 297 30.35 -13.15 12.09
CA LYS A 297 31.09 -14.05 11.18
C LYS A 297 30.16 -15.08 10.54
N LYS A 298 29.28 -15.71 11.33
CA LYS A 298 28.29 -16.68 10.83
C LYS A 298 27.36 -16.04 9.80
N PHE A 299 26.78 -14.88 10.14
CA PHE A 299 25.90 -14.16 9.21
C PHE A 299 26.64 -13.66 7.97
N LEU A 300 27.91 -13.23 8.08
CA LEU A 300 28.71 -12.83 6.93
C LEU A 300 28.95 -14.00 5.97
N ALA A 301 29.26 -15.20 6.51
CA ALA A 301 29.45 -16.41 5.71
C ALA A 301 28.16 -16.82 4.97
N PHE A 302 27.01 -16.86 5.67
CA PHE A 302 25.73 -17.12 5.02
C PHE A 302 25.35 -16.03 4.00
N GLY A 303 25.72 -14.78 4.28
CA GLY A 303 25.56 -13.66 3.37
C GLY A 303 26.29 -13.89 2.06
N LEU A 304 27.59 -14.17 2.14
CA LEU A 304 28.45 -14.46 0.98
C LEU A 304 27.98 -15.69 0.21
N LEU A 305 27.57 -16.75 0.91
CA LEU A 305 26.99 -17.95 0.29
C LEU A 305 25.73 -17.61 -0.50
N GLY A 306 24.83 -16.80 0.05
CA GLY A 306 23.63 -16.35 -0.65
C GLY A 306 23.94 -15.50 -1.89
N VAL A 307 24.96 -14.63 -1.84
CA VAL A 307 25.44 -13.88 -3.02
C VAL A 307 26.00 -14.81 -4.08
N PHE A 308 26.77 -15.81 -3.68
CA PHE A 308 27.33 -16.81 -4.58
C PHE A 308 26.21 -17.58 -5.29
N VAL A 309 25.25 -18.12 -4.53
CA VAL A 309 24.10 -18.84 -5.09
C VAL A 309 23.29 -17.91 -6.02
N ALA A 310 23.06 -16.66 -5.64
CA ALA A 310 22.31 -15.70 -6.45
C ALA A 310 23.04 -15.29 -7.74
N GLY A 311 24.36 -15.06 -7.68
CA GLY A 311 25.14 -14.63 -8.84
C GLY A 311 25.45 -15.75 -9.82
N PHE A 312 25.52 -17.00 -9.35
CA PHE A 312 25.87 -18.16 -10.16
C PHE A 312 24.67 -19.09 -10.49
N ALA A 313 23.45 -18.72 -10.09
CA ALA A 313 22.24 -19.49 -10.44
C ALA A 313 22.06 -19.69 -11.96
N GLY A 314 22.53 -18.74 -12.78
CA GLY A 314 22.55 -18.83 -14.25
C GLY A 314 23.55 -19.82 -14.85
N GLN A 315 24.49 -20.32 -14.05
CA GLN A 315 25.39 -21.40 -14.45
C GLN A 315 24.92 -22.77 -13.93
N LEU A 316 24.11 -22.78 -12.86
CA LEU A 316 23.58 -24.00 -12.25
C LEU A 316 22.36 -24.58 -13.01
N PHE A 317 21.69 -23.78 -13.83
CA PHE A 317 20.49 -24.15 -14.59
C PHE A 317 20.61 -23.74 -16.06
N ASP A 318 20.08 -24.57 -16.97
CA ASP A 318 20.12 -24.34 -18.42
C ASP A 318 19.53 -22.96 -18.80
N ARG A 319 20.16 -22.29 -19.76
CA ARG A 319 19.80 -20.93 -20.20
C ARG A 319 18.61 -20.90 -21.15
N ASN A 320 18.20 -22.04 -21.70
CA ASN A 320 17.06 -22.13 -22.61
C ASN A 320 15.73 -21.79 -21.91
N GLU A 321 15.13 -20.66 -22.31
CA GLU A 321 13.95 -20.05 -21.68
C GLU A 321 12.64 -20.83 -21.96
N GLU A 322 12.62 -21.68 -22.98
CA GLU A 322 11.41 -22.38 -23.44
C GLU A 322 11.21 -23.79 -22.86
N ARG A 323 12.23 -24.37 -22.19
CA ARG A 323 12.07 -25.72 -21.62
C ARG A 323 11.16 -25.66 -20.40
N VAL A 324 10.07 -26.40 -20.47
CA VAL A 324 9.20 -26.66 -19.32
C VAL A 324 10.03 -27.42 -18.29
N MET A 325 10.18 -26.87 -17.09
CA MET A 325 10.87 -27.55 -16.00
C MET A 325 9.85 -28.23 -15.08
N LEU A 326 10.24 -29.42 -14.63
CA LEU A 326 9.60 -30.31 -13.65
C LEU A 326 8.40 -31.11 -14.17
N GLN A 327 8.59 -32.20 -14.92
CA GLN A 327 7.58 -33.29 -14.93
C GLN A 327 7.51 -34.03 -13.58
N TRP A 328 8.56 -33.92 -12.75
CA TRP A 328 8.73 -34.69 -11.51
C TRP A 328 8.15 -34.03 -10.24
N MET A 329 7.75 -32.75 -10.28
CA MET A 329 7.12 -32.08 -9.13
C MET A 329 5.64 -31.79 -9.40
N PRO A 330 4.71 -32.37 -8.61
CA PRO A 330 3.28 -32.13 -8.76
C PRO A 330 2.94 -30.64 -8.69
N LEU A 331 1.93 -30.21 -9.46
CA LEU A 331 1.52 -28.80 -9.58
C LEU A 331 1.25 -28.16 -8.21
N TRP A 332 0.61 -28.89 -7.29
CA TRP A 332 0.32 -28.41 -5.92
C TRP A 332 1.59 -28.14 -5.10
N MET A 333 2.63 -28.97 -5.25
CA MET A 333 3.89 -28.82 -4.52
C MET A 333 4.70 -27.62 -5.04
N ARG A 334 4.56 -27.26 -6.32
CA ARG A 334 5.10 -26.02 -6.89
C ARG A 334 4.53 -24.80 -6.20
N PHE A 335 3.21 -24.73 -6.05
CA PHE A 335 2.56 -23.64 -5.30
C PHE A 335 3.04 -23.58 -3.85
N VAL A 336 3.20 -24.72 -3.17
CA VAL A 336 3.70 -24.73 -1.78
C VAL A 336 5.14 -24.21 -1.68
N VAL A 337 6.04 -24.68 -2.55
CA VAL A 337 7.45 -24.27 -2.56
C VAL A 337 7.59 -22.79 -2.86
N ALA A 338 6.81 -22.25 -3.80
CA ALA A 338 6.93 -20.85 -4.13
C ALA A 338 6.21 -19.93 -3.14
N ILE A 339 5.11 -20.37 -2.51
CA ILE A 339 4.54 -19.67 -1.34
C ILE A 339 5.59 -19.63 -0.24
N ALA A 340 6.27 -20.74 0.05
CA ALA A 340 7.37 -20.74 1.02
C ALA A 340 8.51 -19.81 0.59
N ALA A 341 8.92 -19.81 -0.68
CA ALA A 341 9.99 -18.98 -1.21
C ALA A 341 9.69 -17.47 -1.16
N GLY A 342 8.44 -17.06 -1.39
CA GLY A 342 8.03 -15.65 -1.28
C GLY A 342 7.65 -15.23 0.14
N ALA A 343 6.95 -16.09 0.88
CA ALA A 343 6.44 -15.79 2.21
C ALA A 343 7.50 -15.93 3.30
N LEU A 344 8.48 -16.84 3.18
CA LEU A 344 9.50 -17.05 4.21
C LEU A 344 10.45 -15.85 4.34
N PRO A 345 11.03 -15.29 3.26
CA PRO A 345 11.90 -14.12 3.39
C PRO A 345 11.10 -12.87 3.79
N LEU A 346 9.86 -12.74 3.31
CA LEU A 346 8.93 -11.70 3.75
C LEU A 346 8.63 -11.81 5.24
N ALA A 347 8.29 -13.01 5.72
CA ALA A 347 8.01 -13.29 7.12
C ALA A 347 9.24 -13.09 8.01
N ILE A 348 10.45 -13.49 7.57
CA ILE A 348 11.70 -13.23 8.28
C ILE A 348 11.93 -11.72 8.39
N THR A 349 11.75 -10.99 7.29
CA THR A 349 11.97 -9.54 7.27
C THR A 349 10.95 -8.84 8.17
N ILE A 350 9.66 -9.14 8.03
CA ILE A 350 8.59 -8.63 8.90
C ILE A 350 8.86 -9.02 10.37
N ARG A 351 9.21 -10.27 10.65
CA ARG A 351 9.52 -10.72 12.01
C ARG A 351 10.72 -9.96 12.60
N SER A 352 11.73 -9.64 11.78
CA SER A 352 12.89 -8.82 12.18
C SER A 352 12.52 -7.36 12.44
N PHE A 353 11.57 -6.80 11.68
CA PHE A 353 10.97 -5.49 11.95
C PHE A 353 10.27 -5.46 13.30
N MET A 354 9.58 -6.56 13.58
CA MET A 354 8.56 -6.61 14.60
C MET A 354 9.14 -7.09 15.96
N ARG A 355 10.16 -7.97 16.02
CA ARG A 355 10.68 -8.62 17.26
C ARG A 355 11.36 -7.70 18.30
N GLY A 356 11.22 -6.37 18.22
CA GLY A 356 11.59 -5.50 19.35
C GLY A 356 13.09 -5.34 19.59
N ASP A 357 13.91 -5.75 18.64
CA ASP A 357 15.36 -5.54 18.66
C ASP A 357 15.75 -4.19 18.01
N VAL A 358 14.75 -3.46 17.51
CA VAL A 358 14.92 -2.07 17.12
C VAL A 358 14.92 -1.27 18.42
N GLU A 359 16.09 -0.89 18.92
CA GLU A 359 16.22 0.36 19.68
C GLU A 359 15.56 1.46 18.84
N LEU A 360 14.27 1.69 19.08
CA LEU A 360 13.36 2.56 18.32
C LEU A 360 13.64 4.05 18.60
N ARG A 361 14.90 4.38 18.93
CA ARG A 361 15.43 5.73 19.19
C ARG A 361 16.34 6.22 18.04
N GLY A 362 15.88 6.08 16.78
CA GLY A 362 16.54 6.72 15.62
C GLY A 362 16.98 5.81 14.46
N LYS A 363 16.97 4.48 14.61
CA LYS A 363 17.42 3.51 13.57
C LYS A 363 16.34 3.06 12.56
N VAL A 364 15.13 3.61 12.65
CA VAL A 364 13.97 3.21 11.82
C VAL A 364 14.15 3.63 10.35
N ILE A 365 14.93 4.68 10.11
CA ILE A 365 15.00 5.35 8.81
C ILE A 365 15.83 4.57 7.79
N ALA A 366 16.98 4.01 8.18
CA ALA A 366 17.69 3.06 7.33
C ALA A 366 16.91 1.74 7.17
N GLY A 367 16.11 1.37 8.17
CA GLY A 367 15.20 0.23 8.09
C GLY A 367 14.10 0.42 7.04
N LEU A 368 13.45 1.58 6.99
CA LEU A 368 12.37 1.85 6.04
C LEU A 368 12.90 2.08 4.62
N ILE A 369 13.97 2.86 4.46
CA ILE A 369 14.54 3.23 3.15
C ILE A 369 15.24 2.04 2.48
N ILE A 370 15.90 1.17 3.23
CA ILE A 370 16.59 0.00 2.66
C ILE A 370 15.66 -1.21 2.61
N ARG A 371 14.90 -1.49 3.69
CA ARG A 371 14.16 -2.75 3.78
C ARG A 371 12.77 -2.70 3.17
N LEU A 372 12.11 -1.54 3.05
CA LEU A 372 10.79 -1.50 2.39
C LEU A 372 10.91 -1.74 0.88
N PRO A 373 11.83 -1.10 0.13
CA PRO A 373 12.07 -1.44 -1.27
C PRO A 373 12.58 -2.86 -1.42
N LEU A 374 13.44 -3.33 -0.50
CA LEU A 374 13.89 -4.73 -0.51
C LEU A 374 12.69 -5.67 -0.31
N ILE A 375 11.85 -5.48 0.72
CA ILE A 375 10.61 -6.24 0.95
C ILE A 375 9.71 -6.20 -0.27
N CYS A 376 9.46 -5.03 -0.85
CA CYS A 376 8.64 -4.89 -2.04
C CYS A 376 9.24 -5.65 -3.21
N LEU A 377 10.57 -5.62 -3.40
CA LEU A 377 11.31 -6.38 -4.41
C LEU A 377 11.29 -7.89 -4.13
N VAL A 378 11.41 -8.30 -2.86
CA VAL A 378 11.34 -9.70 -2.38
C VAL A 378 9.96 -10.29 -2.61
N SER A 379 8.92 -9.56 -2.22
CA SER A 379 7.53 -9.99 -2.38
C SER A 379 7.13 -9.95 -3.85
N LEU A 380 7.58 -8.92 -4.58
CA LEU A 380 7.42 -8.82 -6.03
C LEU A 380 7.99 -10.07 -6.70
N ILE A 381 9.28 -10.35 -6.52
CA ILE A 381 9.93 -11.43 -7.25
C ILE A 381 9.52 -12.80 -6.68
N GLY A 382 9.29 -12.92 -5.37
CA GLY A 382 8.85 -14.17 -4.73
C GLY A 382 7.42 -14.58 -5.08
N ILE A 383 6.53 -13.63 -5.34
CA ILE A 383 5.16 -13.94 -5.80
C ILE A 383 5.13 -14.09 -7.34
N VAL A 384 5.93 -13.33 -8.12
CA VAL A 384 6.16 -13.58 -9.57
C VAL A 384 6.63 -15.02 -9.81
N SER A 385 7.55 -15.46 -8.96
CA SER A 385 8.08 -16.83 -8.91
C SER A 385 7.03 -17.91 -8.64
N LEU A 386 5.87 -17.56 -8.09
CA LEU A 386 4.81 -18.47 -7.67
C LEU A 386 3.94 -18.97 -8.82
N PHE A 387 3.80 -18.17 -9.86
CA PHE A 387 2.85 -18.41 -10.95
C PHE A 387 3.51 -18.78 -12.26
N GLN A 388 4.84 -18.70 -12.35
CA GLN A 388 5.60 -19.04 -13.55
C GLN A 388 6.37 -20.38 -13.45
N LEU A 389 6.13 -21.20 -12.42
CA LEU A 389 6.84 -22.46 -12.08
C LEU A 389 6.73 -23.60 -13.11
N THR A 390 6.34 -23.28 -14.32
CA THR A 390 6.36 -24.20 -15.46
C THR A 390 7.68 -24.11 -16.23
N THR A 391 8.51 -23.08 -16.07
CA THR A 391 9.74 -22.86 -16.86
C THR A 391 11.03 -22.95 -16.01
N VAL A 392 12.16 -23.32 -16.65
CA VAL A 392 13.50 -23.28 -16.02
C VAL A 392 13.84 -21.84 -15.55
N GLN A 393 13.42 -20.84 -16.33
CA GLN A 393 13.60 -19.43 -16.03
C GLN A 393 12.97 -19.01 -14.70
N ALA A 394 11.77 -19.51 -14.39
CA ALA A 394 11.09 -19.18 -13.13
C ALA A 394 11.80 -19.77 -11.91
N VAL A 395 12.23 -21.04 -11.97
CA VAL A 395 12.99 -21.69 -10.88
C VAL A 395 14.29 -20.93 -10.60
N ARG A 396 14.99 -20.51 -11.65
CA ARG A 396 16.20 -19.70 -11.55
C ARG A 396 15.92 -18.34 -10.89
N ALA A 397 14.87 -17.65 -11.30
CA ALA A 397 14.45 -16.40 -10.68
C ALA A 397 14.11 -16.56 -9.18
N VAL A 398 13.47 -17.69 -8.80
CA VAL A 398 13.18 -18.02 -7.40
C VAL A 398 14.47 -18.14 -6.60
N LEU A 399 15.44 -18.93 -7.09
CA LEU A 399 16.72 -19.15 -6.42
C LEU A 399 17.51 -17.87 -6.23
N ILE A 400 17.61 -17.04 -7.28
CA ILE A 400 18.31 -15.75 -7.22
C ILE A 400 17.67 -14.85 -6.17
N THR A 401 16.33 -14.85 -6.10
CA THR A 401 15.58 -14.01 -5.16
C THR A 401 15.74 -14.49 -3.74
N VAL A 402 15.49 -15.77 -3.46
CA VAL A 402 15.59 -16.33 -2.11
C VAL A 402 17.03 -16.17 -1.59
N ALA A 403 18.02 -16.51 -2.42
CA ALA A 403 19.42 -16.40 -2.06
C ALA A 403 19.87 -14.94 -1.91
N GLY A 404 19.48 -14.05 -2.82
CA GLY A 404 19.81 -12.62 -2.75
C GLY A 404 19.19 -11.90 -1.56
N VAL A 405 17.96 -12.27 -1.19
CA VAL A 405 17.28 -11.73 -0.02
C VAL A 405 17.84 -12.31 1.28
N GLY A 406 18.09 -13.62 1.28
CA GLY A 406 18.81 -14.28 2.37
C GLY A 406 20.16 -13.60 2.62
N ALA A 407 20.90 -13.31 1.55
CA ALA A 407 22.17 -12.59 1.60
C ALA A 407 22.03 -11.20 2.19
N ALA A 408 21.11 -10.38 1.66
CA ALA A 408 20.85 -9.03 2.16
C ALA A 408 20.47 -9.01 3.65
N THR A 409 19.61 -9.95 4.07
CA THR A 409 19.18 -10.09 5.46
C THR A 409 20.34 -10.50 6.37
N CYS A 410 21.19 -11.42 5.92
CA CYS A 410 22.36 -11.87 6.64
C CYS A 410 23.40 -10.76 6.77
N PHE A 411 23.73 -10.03 5.69
CA PHE A 411 24.62 -8.87 5.77
C PHE A 411 24.08 -7.79 6.71
N TYR A 412 22.77 -7.54 6.68
CA TYR A 412 22.16 -6.59 7.59
C TYR A 412 22.32 -7.02 9.06
N GLN A 413 22.07 -8.29 9.38
CA GLN A 413 22.24 -8.82 10.73
C GLN A 413 23.72 -8.79 11.17
N ALA A 414 24.64 -9.17 10.29
CA ALA A 414 26.08 -9.08 10.53
C ALA A 414 26.52 -7.62 10.79
N ARG A 415 26.07 -6.69 9.94
CA ARG A 415 26.33 -5.25 10.06
C ARG A 415 25.84 -4.71 11.40
N ARG A 416 24.62 -5.07 11.80
CA ARG A 416 24.00 -4.63 13.05
C ARG A 416 24.73 -5.16 14.28
N ALA A 417 25.14 -6.42 14.27
CA ALA A 417 25.93 -7.01 15.35
C ALA A 417 27.32 -6.34 15.46
N ALA A 418 28.00 -6.13 14.33
CA ALA A 418 29.29 -5.44 14.28
C ALA A 418 29.20 -3.98 14.79
N GLY A 419 28.13 -3.24 14.44
CA GLY A 419 27.96 -1.82 14.81
C GLY A 419 27.80 -1.54 16.31
N LYS A 420 27.61 -2.58 17.14
CA LYS A 420 27.64 -2.45 18.61
C LYS A 420 29.06 -2.38 19.17
N LEU A 421 30.04 -2.93 18.46
CA LEU A 421 31.41 -3.14 18.95
C LEU A 421 32.47 -2.42 18.10
N SER A 422 32.24 -2.24 16.80
CA SER A 422 33.24 -1.69 15.87
C SER A 422 32.60 -0.90 14.74
N THR A 423 32.95 0.39 14.64
CA THR A 423 32.52 1.24 13.51
C THR A 423 33.19 0.80 12.20
N LYS A 424 34.44 0.32 12.27
CA LYS A 424 35.20 -0.14 11.09
C LYS A 424 34.53 -1.33 10.42
N TRP A 425 34.19 -2.38 11.19
CA TRP A 425 33.51 -3.57 10.67
C TRP A 425 32.07 -3.27 10.23
N PHE A 426 31.38 -2.35 10.89
CA PHE A 426 30.07 -1.88 10.44
C PHE A 426 30.13 -1.31 9.01
N VAL A 427 31.12 -0.45 8.72
CA VAL A 427 31.32 0.12 7.38
C VAL A 427 31.71 -0.96 6.38
N TYR A 428 32.67 -1.83 6.70
CA TYR A 428 33.13 -2.87 5.78
C TYR A 428 32.02 -3.83 5.37
N ILE A 429 31.19 -4.30 6.31
CA ILE A 429 30.06 -5.17 5.99
C ILE A 429 29.02 -4.42 5.14
N GLY A 430 28.77 -3.14 5.41
CA GLY A 430 27.84 -2.35 4.61
C GLY A 430 28.33 -2.06 3.19
N VAL A 431 29.62 -1.80 2.99
CA VAL A 431 30.25 -1.68 1.66
C VAL A 431 30.14 -3.02 0.92
N LEU A 432 30.43 -4.13 1.61
CA LEU A 432 30.33 -5.46 1.02
C LEU A 432 28.88 -5.81 0.63
N MET A 433 27.89 -5.40 1.42
CA MET A 433 26.47 -5.53 1.08
C MET A 433 26.09 -4.72 -0.17
N SER A 434 26.61 -3.50 -0.31
CA SER A 434 26.42 -2.67 -1.51
C SER A 434 27.06 -3.32 -2.74
N ALA A 435 28.29 -3.82 -2.62
CA ALA A 435 28.98 -4.55 -3.68
C ALA A 435 28.21 -5.83 -4.09
N ALA A 436 27.65 -6.56 -3.12
CA ALA A 436 26.82 -7.72 -3.38
C ALA A 436 25.57 -7.38 -4.23
N PHE A 437 24.89 -6.28 -3.95
CA PHE A 437 23.75 -5.85 -4.77
C PHE A 437 24.15 -5.49 -6.20
N VAL A 438 25.30 -4.84 -6.38
CA VAL A 438 25.84 -4.55 -7.72
C VAL A 438 26.14 -5.86 -8.46
N PHE A 439 26.83 -6.79 -7.81
CA PHE A 439 27.15 -8.09 -8.40
C PHE A 439 25.89 -8.87 -8.83
N ILE A 440 24.89 -8.98 -7.94
CA ILE A 440 23.62 -9.64 -8.26
C ILE A 440 22.89 -8.92 -9.41
N ALA A 441 22.91 -7.59 -9.44
CA ALA A 441 22.30 -6.83 -10.54
C ALA A 441 22.94 -7.16 -11.88
N PHE A 442 24.27 -7.15 -11.97
CA PHE A 442 24.99 -7.47 -13.21
C PHE A 442 24.83 -8.94 -13.61
N ALA A 443 24.83 -9.87 -12.64
CA ALA A 443 24.55 -11.28 -12.90
C ALA A 443 23.15 -11.48 -13.50
N LEU A 444 22.12 -10.86 -12.91
CA LEU A 444 20.75 -10.90 -13.43
C LEU A 444 20.63 -10.31 -14.84
N ARG A 445 21.33 -9.19 -15.10
CA ARG A 445 21.29 -8.53 -16.41
C ARG A 445 22.00 -9.33 -17.50
N ALA A 446 23.05 -10.07 -17.14
CA ALA A 446 23.79 -10.94 -18.06
C ALA A 446 23.02 -12.23 -18.39
N ASP A 447 22.16 -12.69 -17.47
CA ASP A 447 21.57 -14.02 -17.52
C ASP A 447 20.10 -14.07 -17.99
N SER A 448 19.43 -12.92 -18.12
CA SER A 448 18.04 -12.86 -18.57
C SER A 448 17.92 -12.13 -19.90
N SER A 449 17.19 -12.68 -20.87
CA SER A 449 16.85 -11.98 -22.12
C SER A 449 15.72 -10.96 -21.90
N ALA A 450 14.87 -11.21 -20.89
CA ALA A 450 13.65 -10.47 -20.62
C ALA A 450 13.92 -8.99 -20.26
N PRO A 451 13.32 -8.02 -20.99
CA PRO A 451 13.55 -6.58 -20.76
C PRO A 451 13.31 -6.12 -19.31
N ARG A 452 12.36 -6.73 -18.60
CA ARG A 452 12.02 -6.36 -17.22
C ARG A 452 13.12 -6.72 -16.21
N PHE A 453 13.80 -7.84 -16.40
CA PHE A 453 14.92 -8.26 -15.55
C PHE A 453 16.18 -7.46 -15.89
N ARG A 454 16.45 -7.23 -17.19
CA ARG A 454 17.61 -6.46 -17.66
C ARG A 454 17.55 -4.97 -17.33
N GLY A 455 16.35 -4.38 -17.32
CA GLY A 455 16.13 -2.96 -17.07
C GLY A 455 15.60 -2.67 -15.66
N GLY A 456 14.39 -3.14 -15.36
CA GLY A 456 13.66 -2.76 -14.14
C GLY A 456 14.31 -3.26 -12.85
N ILE A 457 14.56 -4.57 -12.74
CA ILE A 457 15.18 -5.14 -11.53
C ILE A 457 16.64 -4.69 -11.40
N PHE A 458 17.37 -4.63 -12.52
CA PHE A 458 18.74 -4.12 -12.56
C PHE A 458 18.86 -2.70 -11.98
N THR A 459 18.07 -1.75 -12.48
CA THR A 459 18.07 -0.36 -11.98
C THR A 459 17.66 -0.26 -10.51
N SER A 460 16.68 -1.07 -10.10
CA SER A 460 16.21 -1.14 -8.71
C SER A 460 17.31 -1.62 -7.75
N LEU A 461 18.08 -2.63 -8.12
CA LEU A 461 19.19 -3.16 -7.32
C LEU A 461 20.37 -2.20 -7.24
N LEU A 462 20.67 -1.46 -8.32
CA LEU A 462 21.70 -0.42 -8.29
C LEU A 462 21.31 0.75 -7.37
N LEU A 463 20.06 1.19 -7.44
CA LEU A 463 19.54 2.22 -6.55
C LEU A 463 19.56 1.75 -5.07
N ALA A 464 19.15 0.50 -4.83
CA ALA A 464 19.24 -0.12 -3.51
C ALA A 464 20.68 -0.19 -3.00
N SER A 465 21.64 -0.48 -3.89
CA SER A 465 23.07 -0.47 -3.56
C SER A 465 23.57 0.92 -3.14
N ALA A 466 23.27 1.96 -3.93
CA ALA A 466 23.68 3.33 -3.60
C ALA A 466 23.06 3.82 -2.29
N LEU A 467 21.77 3.56 -2.07
CA LEU A 467 21.10 3.89 -0.81
C LEU A 467 21.67 3.10 0.37
N ALA A 468 21.97 1.80 0.19
CA ALA A 468 22.61 0.97 1.21
C ALA A 468 24.00 1.50 1.60
N LEU A 469 24.78 1.97 0.63
CA LEU A 469 26.09 2.58 0.87
C LEU A 469 25.96 3.92 1.59
N ALA A 470 25.11 4.83 1.08
CA ALA A 470 24.90 6.15 1.67
C ALA A 470 24.43 6.06 3.12
N THR A 471 23.43 5.20 3.39
CA THR A 471 22.92 4.95 4.75
C THR A 471 23.98 4.36 5.66
N THR A 472 24.80 3.42 5.18
CA THR A 472 25.92 2.85 5.97
C THR A 472 26.89 3.96 6.38
N LEU A 473 27.28 4.84 5.45
CA LEU A 473 28.22 5.91 5.74
C LEU A 473 27.63 6.94 6.71
N VAL A 474 26.36 7.29 6.56
CA VAL A 474 25.66 8.21 7.49
C VAL A 474 25.52 7.61 8.88
N GLU A 475 25.05 6.36 9.01
CA GLU A 475 24.90 5.67 10.31
C GLU A 475 26.23 5.44 11.03
N ALA A 476 27.31 5.23 10.28
CA ALA A 476 28.64 5.06 10.86
C ALA A 476 29.22 6.37 11.41
N SER A 477 28.80 7.52 10.86
CA SER A 477 29.41 8.82 11.15
C SER A 477 28.61 9.70 12.10
N HIS A 478 27.29 9.52 12.23
CA HIS A 478 26.43 10.45 12.96
C HIS A 478 25.75 9.83 14.17
N ARG A 479 25.50 10.68 15.18
CA ARG A 479 24.82 10.28 16.41
C ARG A 479 23.30 10.18 16.19
N SER A 480 22.72 9.04 16.53
CA SER A 480 21.26 8.85 16.53
C SER A 480 20.59 9.63 17.67
N ARG A 481 19.40 10.17 17.40
CA ARG A 481 18.66 11.02 18.33
C ARG A 481 17.90 10.20 19.36
N THR A 482 18.22 10.39 20.65
CA THR A 482 17.60 9.69 21.78
C THR A 482 16.61 10.53 22.58
N LYS A 483 16.61 11.86 22.40
CA LYS A 483 15.70 12.82 23.04
C LYS A 483 14.76 13.46 22.00
N ALA A 484 13.59 13.92 22.42
CA ALA A 484 12.67 14.64 21.55
C ALA A 484 13.23 16.03 21.20
N ASP A 485 13.05 16.46 19.95
CA ASP A 485 13.33 17.81 19.47
C ASP A 485 12.16 18.23 18.59
N GLU A 486 11.29 19.08 19.14
CA GLU A 486 10.05 19.46 18.49
C GLU A 486 10.28 20.21 17.17
N ALA A 487 11.29 21.08 17.11
CA ALA A 487 11.59 21.85 15.89
C ALA A 487 12.11 20.93 14.77
N ALA A 488 12.94 19.94 15.11
CA ALA A 488 13.38 18.92 14.16
C ALA A 488 12.23 18.02 13.68
N ASP A 489 11.31 17.68 14.59
CA ASP A 489 10.16 16.85 14.28
C ASP A 489 9.15 17.53 13.37
N GLN A 490 8.84 18.79 13.66
CA GLN A 490 7.94 19.58 12.84
C GLN A 490 8.52 19.76 11.44
N LEU A 491 9.81 20.10 11.32
CA LEU A 491 10.47 20.24 10.02
C LEU A 491 10.49 18.93 9.25
N GLY A 492 10.96 17.84 9.87
CA GLY A 492 11.04 16.55 9.22
C GLY A 492 9.66 16.03 8.79
N ARG A 493 8.62 16.27 9.61
CA ARG A 493 7.23 15.91 9.26
C ARG A 493 6.73 16.72 8.08
N ARG A 494 7.02 18.03 8.03
CA ARG A 494 6.66 18.89 6.88
C ARG A 494 7.36 18.44 5.60
N MET A 495 8.64 18.09 5.67
CA MET A 495 9.41 17.57 4.53
C MET A 495 8.84 16.25 4.01
N VAL A 496 8.59 15.28 4.90
CA VAL A 496 7.98 13.99 4.51
C VAL A 496 6.59 14.20 3.89
N LEU A 497 5.76 15.04 4.49
CA LEU A 497 4.41 15.32 3.98
C LEU A 497 4.46 16.04 2.62
N LEU A 498 5.32 17.05 2.48
CA LEU A 498 5.55 17.73 1.21
C LEU A 498 6.06 16.76 0.14
N GLY A 499 7.00 15.88 0.50
CA GLY A 499 7.48 14.82 -0.36
C GLY A 499 6.33 13.97 -0.87
N VAL A 500 5.52 13.41 0.03
CA VAL A 500 4.36 12.57 -0.33
C VAL A 500 3.39 13.31 -1.26
N VAL A 501 3.10 14.59 -0.99
CA VAL A 501 2.24 15.42 -1.85
C VAL A 501 2.86 15.61 -3.24
N VAL A 502 4.14 15.96 -3.32
CA VAL A 502 4.84 16.13 -4.60
C VAL A 502 4.88 14.82 -5.39
N GLY A 503 5.18 13.69 -4.73
CA GLY A 503 5.18 12.38 -5.34
C GLY A 503 3.79 11.95 -5.84
N ALA A 504 2.74 12.26 -5.08
CA ALA A 504 1.36 12.02 -5.49
C ALA A 504 0.99 12.86 -6.72
N ILE A 505 1.32 14.16 -6.73
CA ILE A 505 1.07 15.05 -7.89
C ILE A 505 1.83 14.54 -9.12
N ALA A 506 3.11 14.20 -8.97
CA ALA A 506 3.94 13.68 -10.04
C ALA A 506 3.33 12.41 -10.65
N LEU A 507 2.91 11.47 -9.81
CA LEU A 507 2.25 10.24 -10.22
C LEU A 507 0.89 10.51 -10.87
N SER A 508 0.08 11.39 -10.29
CA SER A 508 -1.23 11.78 -10.84
C SER A 508 -1.10 12.43 -12.22
N VAL A 509 -0.12 13.32 -12.41
CA VAL A 509 0.19 13.90 -13.72
C VAL A 509 0.54 12.81 -14.72
N ARG A 510 1.41 11.86 -14.33
CA ARG A 510 1.79 10.74 -15.21
C ARG A 510 0.61 9.86 -15.60
N LEU A 511 -0.28 9.59 -14.65
CA LEU A 511 -1.42 8.70 -14.87
C LEU A 511 -2.53 9.40 -15.64
N LEU A 512 -2.99 10.58 -15.19
CA LEU A 512 -4.16 11.26 -15.74
C LEU A 512 -3.89 11.84 -17.13
N LEU A 513 -2.73 12.45 -17.36
CA LEU A 513 -2.39 13.12 -18.62
C LEU A 513 -1.76 12.14 -19.62
N SER A 514 -2.41 11.00 -19.80
CA SER A 514 -2.00 9.94 -20.71
C SER A 514 -3.19 9.46 -21.55
N ASP A 515 -3.00 8.44 -22.37
CA ASP A 515 -4.08 7.83 -23.17
C ASP A 515 -5.13 7.07 -22.31
N GLY A 516 -4.96 7.02 -20.98
CA GLY A 516 -5.89 6.37 -20.05
C GLY A 516 -7.25 7.08 -19.95
N VAL A 517 -8.33 6.30 -19.94
CA VAL A 517 -9.69 6.81 -19.73
C VAL A 517 -10.07 6.67 -18.26
N PHE A 518 -10.11 7.76 -17.51
CA PHE A 518 -10.44 7.74 -16.08
C PHE A 518 -11.93 8.01 -15.88
N ARG A 519 -12.63 7.02 -15.33
CA ARG A 519 -14.06 7.15 -15.05
C ARG A 519 -14.32 8.05 -13.85
N MET A 520 -15.47 8.71 -13.86
CA MET A 520 -15.94 9.59 -12.78
C MET A 520 -16.05 8.84 -11.43
N SER A 521 -16.28 7.53 -11.47
CA SER A 521 -16.29 6.65 -10.29
C SER A 521 -15.01 6.78 -9.44
N VAL A 522 -13.84 6.93 -10.06
CA VAL A 522 -12.56 7.06 -9.34
C VAL A 522 -12.53 8.35 -8.53
N PHE A 523 -13.05 9.44 -9.06
CA PHE A 523 -13.10 10.73 -8.38
C PHE A 523 -14.09 10.69 -7.20
N TRP A 524 -15.26 10.09 -7.40
CA TRP A 524 -16.22 9.86 -6.32
C TRP A 524 -15.65 8.97 -5.22
N TRP A 525 -14.92 7.92 -5.57
CA TRP A 525 -14.24 7.07 -4.61
C TRP A 525 -13.23 7.87 -3.77
N MET A 526 -12.38 8.67 -4.40
CA MET A 526 -11.44 9.53 -3.68
C MET A 526 -12.15 10.55 -2.79
N PHE A 527 -13.24 11.14 -3.27
CA PHE A 527 -14.08 12.07 -2.52
C PHE A 527 -14.67 11.41 -1.26
N PHE A 528 -15.35 10.26 -1.40
CA PHE A 528 -15.94 9.57 -0.26
C PHE A 528 -14.89 9.03 0.71
N THR A 529 -13.73 8.60 0.21
CA THR A 529 -12.60 8.22 1.06
C THR A 529 -12.13 9.40 1.90
N ALA A 530 -11.98 10.58 1.30
CA ALA A 530 -11.56 11.79 1.99
C ALA A 530 -12.60 12.25 3.01
N VAL A 531 -13.90 12.26 2.65
CA VAL A 531 -15.00 12.61 3.55
C VAL A 531 -15.07 11.62 4.71
N GLY A 532 -15.05 10.30 4.45
CA GLY A 532 -15.10 9.28 5.49
C GLY A 532 -13.89 9.33 6.42
N ALA A 533 -12.69 9.59 5.88
CA ALA A 533 -11.48 9.81 6.69
C ALA A 533 -11.59 11.06 7.56
N PHE A 534 -12.13 12.16 7.03
CA PHE A 534 -12.37 13.39 7.78
C PHE A 534 -13.39 13.17 8.90
N VAL A 535 -14.54 12.55 8.59
CA VAL A 535 -15.56 12.21 9.60
C VAL A 535 -14.97 11.35 10.71
N LEU A 536 -14.24 10.30 10.36
CA LEU A 536 -13.67 9.36 11.32
C LEU A 536 -12.57 9.98 12.21
N THR A 537 -11.72 10.86 11.64
CA THR A 537 -10.50 11.34 12.34
C THR A 537 -10.56 12.78 12.86
N LYS A 538 -11.45 13.62 12.31
CA LYS A 538 -11.51 15.06 12.60
C LYS A 538 -12.82 15.52 13.23
N THR A 539 -13.85 14.68 13.29
CA THR A 539 -15.15 15.06 13.85
C THR A 539 -15.47 14.34 15.15
N LYS A 540 -16.37 14.93 15.96
CA LYS A 540 -16.92 14.30 17.17
C LYS A 540 -17.64 12.98 16.84
N TYR A 541 -18.25 12.90 15.65
CA TYR A 541 -18.96 11.71 15.19
C TYR A 541 -18.02 10.50 15.06
N GLY A 542 -16.78 10.70 14.59
CA GLY A 542 -15.76 9.65 14.55
C GLY A 542 -15.46 9.04 15.93
N ASN A 543 -15.31 9.88 16.96
CA ASN A 543 -15.12 9.41 18.34
C ASN A 543 -16.32 8.60 18.84
N TRP A 544 -17.55 9.01 18.47
CA TRP A 544 -18.75 8.26 18.80
C TRP A 544 -18.80 6.89 18.12
N ILE A 545 -18.43 6.80 16.84
CA ILE A 545 -18.36 5.51 16.12
C ILE A 545 -17.40 4.55 16.84
N PHE A 546 -16.18 5.00 17.16
CA PHE A 546 -15.21 4.17 17.88
C PHE A 546 -15.69 3.76 19.28
N ALA A 547 -16.28 4.69 20.03
CA ALA A 547 -16.78 4.42 21.38
C ALA A 547 -17.90 3.37 21.35
N VAL A 548 -18.87 3.54 20.46
CA VAL A 548 -20.03 2.64 20.33
C VAL A 548 -19.61 1.24 19.89
N GLY A 549 -18.65 1.14 18.96
CA GLY A 549 -18.14 -0.15 18.52
C GLY A 549 -17.22 -0.85 19.52
N GLY A 550 -16.55 -0.11 20.40
CA GLY A 550 -15.75 -0.70 21.47
C GLY A 550 -16.62 -1.26 22.59
N ASN A 551 -17.55 -0.45 23.11
CA ASN A 551 -18.55 -0.88 24.07
C ASN A 551 -19.77 0.06 24.03
N LYS A 552 -20.91 -0.44 23.52
CA LYS A 552 -22.15 0.33 23.36
C LYS A 552 -22.66 0.90 24.68
N ASP A 553 -22.62 0.11 25.75
CA ASP A 553 -23.20 0.51 27.04
C ASP A 553 -22.31 1.52 27.77
N ALA A 554 -20.99 1.37 27.70
CA ALA A 554 -20.05 2.36 28.20
C ALA A 554 -20.13 3.69 27.40
N ALA A 555 -20.34 3.62 26.08
CA ALA A 555 -20.55 4.81 25.26
C ALA A 555 -21.84 5.55 25.64
N ARG A 556 -22.94 4.82 25.89
CA ARG A 556 -24.19 5.41 26.39
C ARG A 556 -24.02 6.07 27.76
N ALA A 557 -23.30 5.41 28.68
CA ALA A 557 -23.01 5.95 30.01
C ALA A 557 -22.20 7.26 29.98
N THR A 558 -21.44 7.50 28.91
CA THR A 558 -20.67 8.73 28.68
C THR A 558 -21.42 9.78 27.85
N GLY A 559 -22.73 9.59 27.60
CA GLY A 559 -23.60 10.54 26.90
C GLY A 559 -23.57 10.44 25.37
N VAL A 560 -22.96 9.40 24.79
CA VAL A 560 -22.98 9.18 23.34
C VAL A 560 -24.35 8.65 22.91
N PRO A 561 -25.03 9.24 21.90
CA PRO A 561 -26.32 8.76 21.40
C PRO A 561 -26.15 7.49 20.55
N ALA A 562 -25.76 6.39 21.19
CA ALA A 562 -25.29 5.17 20.53
C ALA A 562 -26.28 4.59 19.51
N ASP A 563 -27.58 4.64 19.80
CA ASP A 563 -28.60 4.12 18.88
C ASP A 563 -28.69 4.95 17.61
N LYS A 564 -28.70 6.28 17.73
CA LYS A 564 -28.72 7.19 16.57
C LYS A 564 -27.48 7.00 15.71
N VAL A 565 -26.32 6.82 16.34
CA VAL A 565 -25.05 6.54 15.63
C VAL A 565 -25.15 5.24 14.84
N LYS A 566 -25.60 4.15 15.45
CA LYS A 566 -25.78 2.86 14.74
C LYS A 566 -26.78 2.96 13.59
N THR A 567 -27.95 3.56 13.82
CA THR A 567 -28.97 3.73 12.77
C THR A 567 -28.44 4.58 11.61
N ALA A 568 -27.73 5.67 11.89
CA ALA A 568 -27.15 6.51 10.86
C ALA A 568 -26.05 5.78 10.05
N LEU A 569 -25.30 4.85 10.64
CA LEU A 569 -24.32 4.03 9.92
C LEU A 569 -24.99 3.05 8.93
N PHE A 570 -26.12 2.43 9.32
CA PHE A 570 -26.92 1.60 8.39
C PHE A 570 -27.53 2.44 7.26
N MET A 571 -28.08 3.61 7.58
CA MET A 571 -28.58 4.56 6.58
C MET A 571 -27.49 4.97 5.60
N ALA A 572 -26.30 5.35 6.10
CA ALA A 572 -25.16 5.72 5.26
C ALA A 572 -24.75 4.58 4.32
N THR A 573 -24.76 3.33 4.80
CA THR A 573 -24.42 2.16 4.00
C THR A 573 -25.44 1.89 2.89
N SER A 574 -26.74 2.00 3.21
CA SER A 574 -27.80 1.83 2.20
C SER A 574 -27.80 2.97 1.17
N LEU A 575 -27.64 4.22 1.60
CA LEU A 575 -27.51 5.37 0.71
C LEU A 575 -26.29 5.25 -0.22
N MET A 576 -25.18 4.70 0.28
CA MET A 576 -24.01 4.45 -0.55
C MET A 576 -24.27 3.34 -1.57
N GLY A 577 -25.03 2.30 -1.19
CA GLY A 577 -25.54 1.30 -2.12
C GLY A 577 -26.36 1.94 -3.24
N ALA A 578 -27.25 2.88 -2.91
CA ALA A 578 -28.01 3.63 -3.91
C ALA A 578 -27.13 4.47 -4.84
N PHE A 579 -26.11 5.12 -4.29
CA PHE A 579 -25.13 5.88 -5.07
C PHE A 579 -24.38 4.99 -6.06
N VAL A 580 -23.86 3.84 -5.61
CA VAL A 580 -23.15 2.91 -6.48
C VAL A 580 -24.09 2.28 -7.51
N GLY A 581 -25.33 1.98 -7.14
CA GLY A 581 -26.36 1.49 -8.07
C GLY A 581 -26.69 2.48 -9.18
N ALA A 582 -26.91 3.75 -8.84
CA ALA A 582 -27.12 4.83 -9.80
C ALA A 582 -25.90 5.01 -10.71
N MET A 583 -24.69 4.95 -10.14
CA MET A 583 -23.44 5.03 -10.88
C MET A 583 -23.26 3.90 -11.89
N ILE A 584 -23.56 2.65 -11.50
CA ILE A 584 -23.53 1.49 -12.40
C ILE A 584 -24.57 1.65 -13.52
N LEU A 585 -25.80 2.06 -13.18
CA LEU A 585 -26.86 2.29 -14.15
C LEU A 585 -26.47 3.33 -15.22
N MET A 586 -25.99 4.50 -14.79
CA MET A 586 -25.58 5.58 -15.70
C MET A 586 -24.38 5.19 -16.57
N ARG A 587 -23.52 4.31 -16.05
CA ARG A 587 -22.35 3.80 -16.79
C ARG A 587 -22.73 2.78 -17.85
N LEU A 588 -23.56 1.79 -17.49
CA LEU A 588 -23.85 0.63 -18.36
C LEU A 588 -25.11 0.81 -19.19
N ASN A 589 -25.85 1.91 -18.98
CA ASN A 589 -27.19 2.13 -19.53
C ASN A 589 -28.17 0.96 -19.28
N SER A 590 -27.87 0.14 -18.27
CA SER A 590 -28.60 -1.06 -17.95
C SER A 590 -28.27 -1.53 -16.54
N VAL A 591 -29.21 -2.25 -15.93
CA VAL A 591 -29.06 -2.82 -14.60
C VAL A 591 -29.92 -4.08 -14.45
N GLN A 592 -29.36 -5.09 -13.77
CA GLN A 592 -30.01 -6.37 -13.53
C GLN A 592 -30.48 -6.49 -12.08
N ALA A 593 -31.57 -7.23 -11.84
CA ALA A 593 -32.13 -7.39 -10.50
C ALA A 593 -31.19 -8.08 -9.50
N GLN A 594 -30.28 -8.94 -9.99
CA GLN A 594 -29.24 -9.60 -9.21
C GLN A 594 -27.96 -8.78 -9.08
N GLN A 595 -27.91 -7.57 -9.62
CA GLN A 595 -26.72 -6.72 -9.48
C GLN A 595 -26.41 -6.50 -7.99
N GLY A 596 -25.17 -6.72 -7.60
CA GLY A 596 -24.76 -6.62 -6.20
C GLY A 596 -24.85 -7.93 -5.40
N ASP A 597 -25.43 -9.00 -5.94
CA ASP A 597 -25.41 -10.33 -5.31
C ASP A 597 -23.97 -10.82 -5.09
N GLY A 598 -23.61 -11.14 -3.85
CA GLY A 598 -22.27 -11.57 -3.47
C GLY A 598 -21.27 -10.42 -3.29
N GLN A 599 -21.59 -9.19 -3.74
CA GLN A 599 -20.72 -8.03 -3.55
C GLN A 599 -20.71 -7.56 -2.08
N GLU A 600 -21.74 -7.88 -1.29
CA GLU A 600 -21.76 -7.64 0.15
C GLU A 600 -20.54 -8.24 0.86
N PHE A 601 -20.15 -9.46 0.50
CA PHE A 601 -18.96 -10.10 1.05
C PHE A 601 -17.69 -9.41 0.57
N GLU A 602 -17.66 -8.96 -0.67
CA GLU A 602 -16.49 -8.26 -1.22
C GLU A 602 -16.26 -6.91 -0.55
N TYR A 603 -17.33 -6.17 -0.22
CA TYR A 603 -17.24 -4.91 0.52
C TYR A 603 -16.71 -5.13 1.94
N ILE A 604 -17.20 -6.16 2.63
CA ILE A 604 -16.72 -6.55 3.96
C ILE A 604 -15.26 -7.00 3.88
N ILE A 605 -14.91 -7.84 2.91
CA ILE A 605 -13.54 -8.32 2.69
C ILE A 605 -12.61 -7.14 2.43
N ALA A 606 -13.00 -6.18 1.58
CA ALA A 606 -12.20 -4.98 1.33
C ALA A 606 -11.95 -4.18 2.61
N ALA A 607 -12.96 -4.01 3.47
CA ALA A 607 -12.81 -3.35 4.76
C ALA A 607 -11.89 -4.14 5.73
N VAL A 608 -12.04 -5.47 5.79
CA VAL A 608 -11.24 -6.34 6.66
C VAL A 608 -9.77 -6.42 6.21
N VAL A 609 -9.53 -6.57 4.91
CA VAL A 609 -8.18 -6.48 4.31
C VAL A 609 -7.57 -5.11 4.57
N GLY A 610 -8.40 -4.06 4.52
CA GLY A 610 -8.07 -2.70 4.89
C GLY A 610 -7.76 -2.47 6.38
N GLY A 611 -8.09 -3.45 7.22
CA GLY A 611 -7.73 -3.50 8.63
C GLY A 611 -8.78 -3.12 9.64
N ASN A 612 -10.05 -3.19 9.24
CA ASN A 612 -11.17 -3.05 10.15
C ASN A 612 -11.44 -4.32 10.95
N LEU A 613 -11.77 -4.16 12.23
CA LEU A 613 -12.20 -5.27 13.07
C LEU A 613 -13.67 -5.58 12.86
N MET A 614 -13.93 -6.88 12.79
CA MET A 614 -15.28 -7.45 12.85
C MET A 614 -15.95 -7.24 14.21
N THR A 615 -15.17 -7.06 15.27
CA THR A 615 -15.68 -6.87 16.64
C THR A 615 -16.06 -5.42 16.96
N GLY A 616 -15.76 -4.45 16.07
CA GLY A 616 -15.92 -3.03 16.35
C GLY A 616 -14.77 -2.37 17.12
N GLY A 617 -14.83 -1.04 17.20
CA GLY A 617 -13.92 -0.21 18.01
C GLY A 617 -12.55 0.05 17.38
N TYR A 618 -12.25 -0.49 16.19
CA TYR A 618 -10.97 -0.31 15.51
C TYR A 618 -11.08 -0.49 13.99
N GLY A 619 -10.46 0.42 13.24
CA GLY A 619 -10.38 0.33 11.78
C GLY A 619 -10.01 1.67 11.14
N SER A 620 -9.97 1.68 9.80
CA SER A 620 -9.73 2.88 9.01
C SER A 620 -10.49 2.88 7.69
N VAL A 621 -11.07 4.03 7.34
CA VAL A 621 -11.70 4.25 6.03
C VAL A 621 -10.67 4.25 4.90
N VAL A 622 -9.49 4.84 5.13
CA VAL A 622 -8.40 4.86 4.13
C VAL A 622 -7.86 3.44 3.95
N GLY A 623 -7.72 2.70 5.05
CA GLY A 623 -7.39 1.28 5.02
C GLY A 623 -8.37 0.47 4.16
N ALA A 624 -9.67 0.62 4.40
CA ALA A 624 -10.72 -0.07 3.62
C ALA A 624 -10.67 0.27 2.12
N SER A 625 -10.36 1.51 1.77
CA SER A 625 -10.16 1.93 0.38
C SER A 625 -8.94 1.24 -0.25
N LEU A 626 -7.82 1.17 0.46
CA LEU A 626 -6.65 0.40 0.01
C LEU A 626 -6.96 -1.11 -0.11
N GLY A 627 -7.83 -1.63 0.76
CA GLY A 627 -8.35 -2.99 0.65
C GLY A 627 -9.18 -3.22 -0.62
N ALA A 628 -10.02 -2.26 -1.02
CA ALA A 628 -10.74 -2.31 -2.30
C ALA A 628 -9.79 -2.27 -3.51
N LEU A 629 -8.70 -1.50 -3.43
CA LEU A 629 -7.64 -1.50 -4.45
C LEU A 629 -6.96 -2.87 -4.55
N ILE A 630 -6.60 -3.49 -3.41
CA ILE A 630 -6.03 -4.84 -3.37
C ILE A 630 -6.97 -5.84 -4.04
N MET A 631 -8.27 -5.77 -3.73
CA MET A 631 -9.29 -6.63 -4.32
C MET A 631 -9.38 -6.45 -5.84
N ALA A 632 -9.46 -5.22 -6.33
CA ALA A 632 -9.58 -4.92 -7.75
C ALA A 632 -8.34 -5.35 -8.54
N VAL A 633 -7.15 -5.05 -8.01
CA VAL A 633 -5.89 -5.49 -8.61
C VAL A 633 -5.81 -7.02 -8.63
N SER A 634 -6.24 -7.69 -7.58
CA SER A 634 -6.23 -9.17 -7.53
C SER A 634 -7.18 -9.78 -8.55
N LYS A 635 -8.36 -9.18 -8.75
CA LYS A 635 -9.37 -9.64 -9.72
C LYS A 635 -8.93 -9.44 -11.17
N ASN A 636 -8.41 -8.26 -11.50
CA ASN A 636 -8.07 -7.90 -12.87
C ASN A 636 -6.60 -8.16 -13.23
N GLY A 637 -5.74 -8.38 -12.23
CA GLY A 637 -4.32 -8.62 -12.42
C GLY A 637 -4.01 -9.93 -13.13
N ILE A 638 -4.74 -11.02 -12.81
CA ILE A 638 -4.56 -12.32 -13.48
C ILE A 638 -4.94 -12.23 -14.97
N PRO A 639 -6.12 -11.70 -15.35
CA PRO A 639 -6.43 -11.41 -16.74
C PRO A 639 -5.39 -10.51 -17.43
N ALA A 640 -4.93 -9.45 -16.75
CA ALA A 640 -3.96 -8.52 -17.30
C ALA A 640 -2.56 -9.14 -17.48
N ALA A 641 -2.20 -10.12 -16.66
CA ALA A 641 -0.99 -10.91 -16.80
C ALA A 641 -1.12 -12.03 -17.85
N GLN A 642 -2.30 -12.17 -18.49
CA GLN A 642 -2.60 -13.21 -19.49
C GLN A 642 -2.39 -14.64 -18.95
N TRP A 643 -2.67 -14.82 -17.66
CA TRP A 643 -2.60 -16.15 -17.03
C TRP A 643 -3.90 -16.90 -17.18
N ASN A 644 -3.82 -18.22 -17.07
CA ASN A 644 -5.01 -19.06 -16.95
C ASN A 644 -5.83 -18.59 -15.74
N GLN A 645 -7.11 -18.27 -15.98
CA GLN A 645 -8.03 -17.73 -14.99
C GLN A 645 -8.74 -18.81 -14.17
N ASP A 646 -8.57 -20.10 -14.49
CA ASP A 646 -9.23 -21.21 -13.80
C ASP A 646 -8.93 -21.19 -12.28
N GLY A 647 -7.70 -20.82 -11.91
CA GLY A 647 -7.26 -20.71 -10.52
C GLY A 647 -7.53 -19.35 -9.84
N ARG A 648 -8.27 -18.42 -10.46
CA ARG A 648 -8.40 -17.04 -9.96
C ARG A 648 -8.95 -16.94 -8.53
N PHE A 649 -9.89 -17.82 -8.18
CA PHE A 649 -10.49 -17.83 -6.84
C PHE A 649 -9.54 -18.40 -5.78
N ILE A 650 -8.70 -19.37 -6.15
CA ILE A 650 -7.63 -19.88 -5.28
C ILE A 650 -6.65 -18.75 -4.96
N PHE A 651 -6.24 -17.99 -5.98
CA PHE A 651 -5.37 -16.85 -5.81
C PHE A 651 -6.00 -15.77 -4.91
N LEU A 652 -7.24 -15.38 -5.22
CA LEU A 652 -7.96 -14.37 -4.46
C LEU A 652 -8.06 -14.79 -2.98
N GLY A 653 -8.47 -16.04 -2.70
CA GLY A 653 -8.54 -16.57 -1.34
C GLY A 653 -7.19 -16.58 -0.62
N ALA A 654 -6.11 -16.98 -1.29
CA ALA A 654 -4.77 -17.01 -0.71
C ALA A 654 -4.24 -15.60 -0.37
N VAL A 655 -4.37 -14.64 -1.31
CA VAL A 655 -3.95 -13.24 -1.09
C VAL A 655 -4.73 -12.62 0.07
N LEU A 656 -6.03 -12.89 0.14
CA LEU A 656 -6.89 -12.43 1.23
C LEU A 656 -6.45 -12.97 2.58
N LEU A 657 -6.26 -14.28 2.71
CA LEU A 657 -5.79 -14.90 3.94
C LEU A 657 -4.44 -14.33 4.37
N VAL A 658 -3.49 -14.20 3.44
CA VAL A 658 -2.18 -13.62 3.74
C VAL A 658 -2.31 -12.17 4.20
N ALA A 659 -3.08 -11.34 3.51
CA ALA A 659 -3.27 -9.94 3.86
C ALA A 659 -3.87 -9.79 5.27
N VAL A 660 -4.90 -10.58 5.60
CA VAL A 660 -5.56 -10.57 6.91
C VAL A 660 -4.62 -11.10 8.00
N LEU A 661 -3.89 -12.19 7.76
CA LEU A 661 -2.93 -12.75 8.72
C LEU A 661 -1.79 -11.76 9.02
N VAL A 662 -1.23 -11.13 7.99
CA VAL A 662 -0.20 -10.10 8.14
C VAL A 662 -0.73 -8.93 8.96
N ASN A 663 -1.92 -8.44 8.63
CA ASN A 663 -2.50 -7.31 9.31
C ASN A 663 -2.83 -7.62 10.79
N ASN A 664 -3.38 -8.81 11.04
CA ASN A 664 -3.66 -9.28 12.40
C ASN A 664 -2.37 -9.46 13.22
N TYR A 665 -1.31 -10.01 12.61
CA TYR A 665 0.00 -10.15 13.24
C TYR A 665 0.64 -8.79 13.58
N VAL A 666 0.61 -7.84 12.62
CA VAL A 666 1.11 -6.46 12.83
C VAL A 666 0.36 -5.81 13.98
N ARG A 667 -0.96 -5.94 14.02
CA ARG A 667 -1.81 -5.41 15.10
C ARG A 667 -1.50 -6.02 16.47
N LYS A 668 -1.50 -7.35 16.59
CA LYS A 668 -1.29 -8.04 17.89
C LYS A 668 -0.03 -7.51 18.56
N LYS A 669 1.03 -7.38 17.78
CA LYS A 669 2.30 -6.89 18.27
C LYS A 669 2.37 -5.38 18.49
N ALA A 670 1.63 -4.59 17.71
CA ALA A 670 1.46 -3.17 17.99
C ALA A 670 0.73 -2.95 19.32
N ASN A 671 -0.22 -3.82 19.68
CA ASN A 671 -0.92 -3.81 20.96
C ASN A 671 -0.05 -4.32 22.12
N GLU A 672 0.79 -5.34 21.91
CA GLU A 672 1.79 -5.79 22.90
C GLU A 672 2.82 -4.70 23.26
N GLN A 673 2.98 -3.68 22.42
CA GLN A 673 3.84 -2.51 22.65
C GLN A 673 3.11 -1.28 23.21
N ARG A 674 1.77 -1.36 23.38
CA ARG A 674 0.97 -0.35 24.08
C ARG A 674 0.96 -0.66 25.56
#